data_AF-A0A954WBD4-F1
#
_entry.id   AF-A0A954WBD4-F1
#
_cell.length_a   1.000
_cell.length_b   1.000
_cell.length_c   1.000
_cell.angle_alpha   90.00
_cell.angle_beta   90.00
_cell.angle_gamma   90.00
#
_symmetry.space_group_name_H-M   'P 1'
#
loop_
_entity.id
_entity.type
_entity.pdbx_description
1 polymer ?
#
loop_
_entity_poly.entity_id
_entity_poly.type
_entity_poly.pdbx_seq_one_letter_code
_entity_poly.pdbx_strand_id
1 'polypeptide(L)'
;MAARTALETQLLHWIRRGRVLTAPAQLAGYDADALGYKRYRPDAVVIPADCEELEAVVSGARKLDIPITIRGAGTSLSGGPVAAQGGVIVHTSALRKIRHVSREGFWCEVECGVALNQLDIALQTHGLFYPPDPSSGPVCTLGGNVAMNAGGAHCFRYGVTSNYVLGVEAVMLDGSLHRFGGPAGGNGEWHADWKRLMVGSEGTLAAFTRFWLRLLPRPEKAWTFRATFGNLRSAERAIHALSVHASYPVAIELMDPRCVAMVENSPMAVGLPQDIFLLVTEIEGPAELVDHRVQAVASLLTEAGSGDVQYSDDPTQRAKLWKARKVAGGLMGQISADFLVQDAVIPKSALADILQLVYDEADAAGLPTVNVFHAGDGNLHPNFLFDSRQPGELEKVEAISKRLMQRVVEVGGTLSGEHGIGNDKTAYMPLIFRGDTLRLQLAVPAIFNPRHQLNPLKVFASRRFGDHNGNGHTETPHRLPEAANASELFRPFFDPIDGVMCVPAESTAEDIHNTCQPRGFRFPLILDRHRTLREQLSASQYAPGSSRFGPYCDNITGMNWRLPNGRIVRIGERVVKSTTGYDLLRFLLHLPTNTVSFGEPVDFVLRLRPDSGRQRIAVLAGQDDAVSQAAHALLPTSWMNWFDAVDVIARNPASSNKNGCSFTNSLSTRLALRVSVNSPEEDWPRFECWLNALSDQFGLTMIVETHDRLPVDGCPDFVLKTTPDRV
;
A
#
# COMPACT_ATOMS: atom_id res chain seq x y z
N MET A 1 -11.86 -42.87 0.91
CA MET A 1 -12.56 -42.75 2.21
C MET A 1 -11.62 -42.95 3.39
N ALA A 2 -10.92 -44.07 3.52
CA ALA A 2 -10.04 -44.36 4.67
C ALA A 2 -8.98 -43.27 4.99
N ALA A 3 -8.24 -42.77 3.99
CA ALA A 3 -7.24 -41.70 4.18
C ALA A 3 -7.85 -40.38 4.69
N ARG A 4 -9.05 -40.04 4.22
CA ARG A 4 -9.79 -38.85 4.66
C ARG A 4 -10.32 -38.99 6.09
N THR A 5 -10.78 -40.18 6.47
CA THR A 5 -11.14 -40.51 7.86
C THR A 5 -9.92 -40.43 8.79
N ALA A 6 -8.73 -40.82 8.32
CA ALA A 6 -7.49 -40.69 9.09
C ALA A 6 -7.06 -39.23 9.28
N LEU A 7 -7.07 -38.41 8.21
CA LEU A 7 -6.78 -36.98 8.29
C LEU A 7 -7.78 -36.25 9.21
N GLU A 8 -9.08 -36.52 9.06
CA GLU A 8 -10.11 -35.94 9.91
C GLU A 8 -9.89 -36.29 11.39
N THR A 9 -9.54 -37.55 11.68
CA THR A 9 -9.23 -38.00 13.04
C THR A 9 -8.03 -37.23 13.61
N GLN A 10 -6.97 -37.03 12.82
CA GLN A 10 -5.81 -36.25 13.25
C GLN A 10 -6.16 -34.78 13.50
N LEU A 11 -6.89 -34.13 12.59
CA LEU A 11 -7.30 -32.74 12.74
C LEU A 11 -8.17 -32.52 13.99
N LEU A 12 -9.01 -33.49 14.35
CA LEU A 12 -9.82 -33.46 15.58
C LEU A 12 -8.99 -33.55 16.87
N HIS A 13 -7.71 -33.91 16.82
CA HIS A 13 -6.81 -33.79 17.97
C HIS A 13 -6.29 -32.36 18.19
N TRP A 14 -6.30 -31.52 17.14
CA TRP A 14 -5.77 -30.15 17.19
C TRP A 14 -6.88 -29.10 17.22
N ILE A 15 -8.05 -29.42 16.68
CA ILE A 15 -9.16 -28.49 16.47
C ILE A 15 -10.42 -29.02 17.15
N ARG A 16 -11.12 -28.13 17.87
CA ARG A 16 -12.42 -28.44 18.50
C ARG A 16 -13.41 -29.01 17.48
N ARG A 17 -14.24 -29.96 17.94
CA ARG A 17 -15.32 -30.56 17.14
C ARG A 17 -16.23 -29.48 16.54
N GLY A 18 -16.71 -29.71 15.31
CA GLY A 18 -17.56 -28.78 14.56
C GLY A 18 -16.80 -27.71 13.77
N ARG A 19 -15.46 -27.68 13.85
CA ARG A 19 -14.59 -26.74 13.11
C ARG A 19 -13.66 -27.42 12.10
N VAL A 20 -13.90 -28.71 11.83
CA VAL A 20 -13.21 -29.50 10.80
C VAL A 20 -14.23 -29.83 9.71
N LEU A 21 -13.97 -29.41 8.48
CA LEU A 21 -14.84 -29.62 7.33
C LEU A 21 -14.25 -30.69 6.43
N THR A 22 -14.91 -31.84 6.52
CA THR A 22 -14.81 -33.03 5.71
C THR A 22 -15.42 -32.95 4.30
N ALA A 23 -16.73 -32.72 4.32
CA ALA A 23 -17.65 -33.22 3.31
C ALA A 23 -17.51 -32.51 1.97
N PRO A 24 -17.73 -33.19 0.82
CA PRO A 24 -17.66 -32.55 -0.49
C PRO A 24 -18.46 -31.26 -0.60
N ALA A 25 -19.69 -31.24 -0.07
CA ALA A 25 -20.53 -30.05 -0.03
C ALA A 25 -19.97 -28.91 0.83
N GLN A 26 -19.26 -29.24 1.92
CA GLN A 26 -18.61 -28.24 2.78
C GLN A 26 -17.36 -27.65 2.11
N LEU A 27 -16.62 -28.47 1.35
CA LEU A 27 -15.38 -28.09 0.69
C LEU A 27 -15.59 -27.30 -0.60
N ALA A 28 -16.78 -27.40 -1.22
CA ALA A 28 -17.09 -26.74 -2.48
C ALA A 28 -16.93 -25.20 -2.43
N GLY A 29 -17.14 -24.55 -1.28
CA GLY A 29 -16.93 -23.11 -1.13
C GLY A 29 -15.46 -22.67 -0.99
N TYR A 30 -14.52 -23.62 -1.05
CA TYR A 30 -13.09 -23.39 -0.80
C TYR A 30 -12.20 -23.83 -1.96
N ASP A 31 -12.78 -24.31 -3.07
CA ASP A 31 -12.01 -24.74 -4.25
C ASP A 31 -11.49 -23.55 -5.07
N ALA A 32 -12.10 -22.37 -4.96
CA ALA A 32 -11.68 -21.15 -5.65
C ALA A 32 -11.57 -19.93 -4.72
N ASP A 33 -10.90 -18.90 -5.20
CA ASP A 33 -11.05 -17.52 -4.73
C ASP A 33 -11.86 -16.71 -5.76
N ALA A 34 -11.81 -15.38 -5.71
CA ALA A 34 -12.56 -14.53 -6.64
C ALA A 34 -12.03 -14.57 -8.08
N LEU A 35 -10.87 -15.19 -8.35
CA LEU A 35 -10.35 -15.40 -9.71
C LEU A 35 -11.21 -16.41 -10.49
N GLY A 36 -11.92 -17.32 -9.80
CA GLY A 36 -13.00 -18.15 -10.36
C GLY A 36 -12.58 -19.33 -11.26
N TYR A 37 -11.72 -19.10 -12.25
CA TYR A 37 -11.40 -20.08 -13.29
C TYR A 37 -10.40 -21.16 -12.83
N LYS A 38 -9.59 -20.86 -11.80
CA LYS A 38 -8.64 -21.82 -11.20
C LYS A 38 -9.24 -22.47 -9.96
N ARG A 39 -9.52 -23.77 -10.03
CA ARG A 39 -10.12 -24.54 -8.91
C ARG A 39 -9.17 -25.60 -8.36
N TYR A 40 -8.99 -25.57 -7.05
CA TYR A 40 -8.14 -26.49 -6.29
C TYR A 40 -8.87 -26.93 -5.02
N ARG A 41 -9.49 -28.10 -5.07
CA ARG A 41 -10.23 -28.63 -3.93
C ARG A 41 -9.26 -29.05 -2.80
N PRO A 42 -9.42 -28.54 -1.56
CA PRO A 42 -8.64 -29.01 -0.42
C PRO A 42 -9.08 -30.41 0.03
N ASP A 43 -8.23 -31.08 0.82
CA ASP A 43 -8.57 -32.35 1.48
C ASP A 43 -9.42 -32.14 2.74
N ALA A 44 -9.20 -31.02 3.43
CA ALA A 44 -10.00 -30.58 4.58
C ALA A 44 -9.91 -29.05 4.75
N VAL A 45 -10.88 -28.48 5.48
CA VAL A 45 -10.79 -27.10 5.99
C VAL A 45 -10.89 -27.14 7.51
N VAL A 46 -10.07 -26.35 8.20
CA VAL A 46 -10.16 -26.15 9.65
C VAL A 46 -10.38 -24.69 9.99
N ILE A 47 -11.12 -24.43 11.08
CA ILE A 47 -11.43 -23.08 11.56
C ILE A 47 -10.97 -22.94 13.01
N PRO A 48 -9.68 -22.62 13.26
CA PRO A 48 -9.14 -22.50 14.61
C PRO A 48 -9.94 -21.51 15.45
N ALA A 49 -10.28 -21.87 16.68
CA ALA A 49 -11.06 -21.03 17.59
C ALA A 49 -10.23 -19.90 18.23
N ASP A 50 -8.92 -20.10 18.33
CA ASP A 50 -7.94 -19.23 18.99
C ASP A 50 -6.52 -19.50 18.43
N CYS A 51 -5.53 -18.81 18.99
CA CYS A 51 -4.13 -18.91 18.59
C CYS A 51 -3.53 -20.29 18.89
N GLU A 52 -3.89 -20.89 20.03
CA GLU A 52 -3.36 -22.20 20.45
C GLU A 52 -3.77 -23.29 19.45
N GLU A 53 -5.02 -23.28 18.99
CA GLU A 53 -5.47 -24.19 17.94
C GLU A 53 -4.76 -23.96 16.59
N LEU A 54 -4.46 -22.71 16.24
CA LEU A 54 -3.71 -22.39 15.03
C LEU A 54 -2.27 -22.93 15.12
N GLU A 55 -1.59 -22.72 16.24
CA GLU A 55 -0.26 -23.27 16.52
C GLU A 55 -0.25 -24.80 16.43
N ALA A 56 -1.25 -25.46 17.03
CA ALA A 56 -1.39 -26.90 16.99
C ALA A 56 -1.57 -27.44 15.56
N VAL A 57 -2.38 -26.78 14.73
CA VAL A 57 -2.57 -27.15 13.32
C VAL A 57 -1.30 -26.94 12.51
N VAL A 58 -0.62 -25.80 12.65
CA VAL A 58 0.60 -25.52 11.88
C VAL A 58 1.71 -26.50 12.25
N SER A 59 1.96 -26.69 13.55
CA SER A 59 2.98 -27.64 14.04
C SER A 59 2.63 -29.09 13.69
N GLY A 60 1.36 -29.47 13.84
CA GLY A 60 0.85 -30.80 13.52
C GLY A 60 0.97 -31.13 12.04
N ALA A 61 0.52 -30.22 11.17
CA ALA A 61 0.66 -30.35 9.72
C ALA A 61 2.13 -30.47 9.33
N ARG A 62 3.04 -29.70 9.95
CA ARG A 62 4.49 -29.83 9.71
C ARG A 62 5.03 -31.22 10.03
N LYS A 63 4.66 -31.79 11.17
CA LYS A 63 5.12 -33.13 11.59
C LYS A 63 4.63 -34.21 10.63
N LEU A 64 3.46 -34.00 10.03
CA LEU A 64 2.84 -34.95 9.10
C LEU A 64 3.12 -34.65 7.64
N ASP A 65 3.92 -33.61 7.35
CA ASP A 65 4.26 -33.21 5.99
C ASP A 65 2.97 -32.94 5.16
N ILE A 66 2.03 -32.19 5.74
CA ILE A 66 0.76 -31.82 5.09
C ILE A 66 0.81 -30.35 4.66
N PRO A 67 0.65 -30.03 3.36
CA PRO A 67 0.52 -28.65 2.90
C PRO A 67 -0.63 -27.92 3.58
N ILE A 68 -0.40 -26.67 3.98
CA ILE A 68 -1.45 -25.82 4.55
C ILE A 68 -1.56 -24.50 3.80
N THR A 69 -2.79 -24.08 3.50
CA THR A 69 -3.09 -22.79 2.89
C THR A 69 -3.88 -21.94 3.88
N ILE A 70 -3.36 -20.77 4.23
CA ILE A 70 -4.06 -19.83 5.11
C ILE A 70 -5.08 -19.05 4.29
N ARG A 71 -6.31 -18.95 4.80
CA ARG A 71 -7.42 -18.29 4.10
C ARG A 71 -8.21 -17.38 5.04
N GLY A 72 -8.38 -16.13 4.61
CA GLY A 72 -9.37 -15.19 5.16
C GLY A 72 -10.72 -15.37 4.46
N ALA A 73 -11.32 -14.28 3.97
CA ALA A 73 -12.60 -14.34 3.25
C ALA A 73 -12.55 -14.99 1.85
N GLY A 74 -11.37 -15.21 1.27
CA GLY A 74 -11.25 -15.80 -0.07
C GLY A 74 -11.52 -14.84 -1.23
N THR A 75 -11.41 -13.53 -1.00
CA THR A 75 -11.73 -12.46 -1.98
C THR A 75 -10.57 -12.08 -2.90
N SER A 76 -9.49 -12.87 -2.91
CA SER A 76 -8.30 -12.63 -3.74
C SER A 76 -8.61 -12.85 -5.23
N LEU A 77 -7.86 -12.13 -6.07
CA LEU A 77 -7.93 -12.21 -7.54
C LEU A 77 -6.62 -12.73 -8.15
N SER A 78 -5.75 -13.35 -7.36
CA SER A 78 -4.44 -13.86 -7.79
C SER A 78 -4.28 -15.37 -7.55
N GLY A 79 -5.30 -16.04 -7.01
CA GLY A 79 -5.22 -17.43 -6.57
C GLY A 79 -4.34 -17.61 -5.33
N GLY A 80 -4.19 -16.58 -4.48
CA GLY A 80 -3.43 -16.65 -3.24
C GLY A 80 -3.97 -17.68 -2.23
N PRO A 81 -5.26 -17.66 -1.85
CA PRO A 81 -5.80 -18.48 -0.77
C PRO A 81 -6.49 -19.77 -1.25
N VAL A 82 -5.92 -20.43 -2.28
CA VAL A 82 -6.41 -21.73 -2.81
C VAL A 82 -5.37 -22.83 -2.60
N ALA A 83 -5.85 -24.03 -2.27
CA ALA A 83 -5.04 -25.20 -1.94
C ALA A 83 -4.41 -25.87 -3.18
N ALA A 84 -3.47 -25.18 -3.83
CA ALA A 84 -2.93 -25.58 -5.14
C ALA A 84 -2.26 -26.96 -5.17
N GLN A 85 -1.88 -27.51 -4.03
CA GLN A 85 -1.35 -28.87 -3.88
C GLN A 85 -2.23 -29.77 -2.99
N GLY A 86 -3.52 -29.44 -2.84
CA GLY A 86 -4.40 -30.10 -1.88
C GLY A 86 -4.02 -29.74 -0.44
N GLY A 87 -4.21 -30.66 0.49
CA GLY A 87 -3.93 -30.46 1.90
C GLY A 87 -5.03 -29.71 2.64
N VAL A 88 -4.64 -28.95 3.67
CA VAL A 88 -5.59 -28.35 4.61
C VAL A 88 -5.67 -26.84 4.42
N ILE A 89 -6.87 -26.32 4.21
CA ILE A 89 -7.11 -24.87 4.33
C ILE A 89 -7.34 -24.52 5.80
N VAL A 90 -6.60 -23.54 6.30
CA VAL A 90 -6.78 -22.97 7.64
C VAL A 90 -7.52 -21.64 7.49
N HIS A 91 -8.79 -21.63 7.87
CA HIS A 91 -9.67 -20.48 7.72
C HIS A 91 -9.75 -19.66 9.01
N THR A 92 -9.32 -18.40 8.97
CA THR A 92 -9.07 -17.59 10.18
C THR A 92 -10.28 -16.82 10.71
N SER A 93 -11.49 -17.05 10.17
CA SER A 93 -12.69 -16.25 10.49
C SER A 93 -13.13 -16.23 11.95
N ALA A 94 -12.66 -17.15 12.78
CA ALA A 94 -12.97 -17.13 14.21
C ALA A 94 -12.04 -16.22 15.03
N LEU A 95 -10.87 -15.86 14.49
CA LEU A 95 -9.94 -14.88 15.09
C LEU A 95 -10.36 -13.46 14.69
N ARG A 96 -11.45 -12.95 15.23
CA ARG A 96 -12.11 -11.71 14.76
C ARG A 96 -12.35 -10.65 15.84
N LYS A 97 -11.55 -10.65 16.90
CA LYS A 97 -11.63 -9.64 17.96
C LYS A 97 -10.89 -8.37 17.57
N ILE A 98 -11.55 -7.23 17.75
CA ILE A 98 -10.89 -5.93 17.90
C ILE A 98 -10.52 -5.84 19.39
N ARG A 99 -9.22 -5.90 19.70
CA ARG A 99 -8.73 -6.09 21.07
C ARG A 99 -8.51 -4.77 21.79
N HIS A 100 -8.04 -3.76 21.08
CA HIS A 100 -7.78 -2.44 21.63
C HIS A 100 -7.87 -1.37 20.54
N VAL A 101 -8.37 -0.19 20.90
CA VAL A 101 -8.32 1.02 20.07
C VAL A 101 -7.78 2.15 20.95
N SER A 102 -6.60 2.66 20.60
CA SER A 102 -6.00 3.82 21.26
C SER A 102 -6.31 5.08 20.47
N ARG A 103 -7.24 5.88 20.98
CA ARG A 103 -7.59 7.17 20.37
C ARG A 103 -6.44 8.16 20.44
N GLU A 104 -5.75 8.20 21.58
CA GLU A 104 -4.63 9.11 21.83
C GLU A 104 -3.37 8.66 21.11
N GLY A 105 -3.14 7.35 20.99
CA GLY A 105 -1.99 6.78 20.32
C GLY A 105 -2.14 6.61 18.80
N PHE A 106 -3.35 6.80 18.25
CA PHE A 106 -3.65 6.58 16.82
C PHE A 106 -3.27 5.18 16.34
N TRP A 107 -3.61 4.16 17.11
CA TRP A 107 -3.39 2.76 16.72
C TRP A 107 -4.45 1.81 17.28
N CYS A 108 -4.60 0.63 16.68
CA CYS A 108 -5.44 -0.44 17.21
C CYS A 108 -4.74 -1.81 17.20
N GLU A 109 -5.18 -2.72 18.07
CA GLU A 109 -4.82 -4.14 18.05
C GLU A 109 -6.02 -4.96 17.59
N VAL A 110 -5.83 -5.79 16.57
CA VAL A 110 -6.89 -6.52 15.88
C VAL A 110 -6.44 -7.93 15.50
N GLU A 111 -7.35 -8.89 15.57
CA GLU A 111 -7.11 -10.26 15.07
C GLU A 111 -7.26 -10.34 13.55
N CYS A 112 -6.59 -11.32 12.93
CA CYS A 112 -6.46 -11.41 11.47
C CYS A 112 -7.78 -11.68 10.73
N GLY A 113 -8.78 -12.27 11.38
CA GLY A 113 -10.10 -12.55 10.83
C GLY A 113 -11.10 -11.39 10.97
N VAL A 114 -10.71 -10.24 11.54
CA VAL A 114 -11.56 -9.03 11.55
C VAL A 114 -11.81 -8.59 10.11
N ALA A 115 -13.07 -8.38 9.75
CA ALA A 115 -13.43 -7.81 8.45
C ALA A 115 -13.08 -6.31 8.40
N LEU A 116 -12.61 -5.80 7.25
CA LEU A 116 -12.22 -4.39 7.12
C LEU A 116 -13.39 -3.45 7.47
N ASN A 117 -14.59 -3.71 6.95
CA ASN A 117 -15.78 -2.93 7.27
C ASN A 117 -16.14 -2.97 8.77
N GLN A 118 -15.91 -4.09 9.46
CA GLN A 118 -16.12 -4.18 10.91
C GLN A 118 -15.16 -3.26 11.66
N LEU A 119 -13.90 -3.17 11.22
CA LEU A 119 -12.93 -2.24 11.80
C LEU A 119 -13.35 -0.79 11.55
N ASP A 120 -13.74 -0.43 10.33
CA ASP A 120 -14.14 0.95 10.00
C ASP A 120 -15.31 1.45 10.86
N ILE A 121 -16.36 0.61 11.02
CA ILE A 121 -17.51 0.90 11.89
C ILE A 121 -17.07 1.14 13.35
N ALA A 122 -16.15 0.32 13.87
CA ALA A 122 -15.67 0.48 15.24
C ALA A 122 -14.89 1.80 15.41
N LEU A 123 -14.01 2.12 14.46
CA LEU A 123 -13.16 3.31 14.49
C LEU A 123 -13.95 4.63 14.32
N GLN A 124 -15.08 4.59 13.62
CA GLN A 124 -15.92 5.77 13.41
C GLN A 124 -16.34 6.43 14.74
N THR A 125 -16.62 5.65 15.78
CA THR A 125 -16.99 6.16 17.11
C THR A 125 -15.86 6.91 17.82
N HIS A 126 -14.61 6.72 17.37
CA HIS A 126 -13.43 7.39 17.89
C HIS A 126 -12.98 8.57 17.02
N GLY A 127 -13.68 8.86 15.91
CA GLY A 127 -13.26 9.87 14.94
C GLY A 127 -12.01 9.48 14.15
N LEU A 128 -11.71 8.18 14.06
CA LEU A 128 -10.53 7.63 13.39
C LEU A 128 -10.93 6.77 12.20
N PHE A 129 -9.94 6.44 11.36
CA PHE A 129 -10.08 5.43 10.31
C PHE A 129 -8.75 4.72 10.00
N TYR A 130 -8.86 3.54 9.38
CA TYR A 130 -7.74 2.80 8.80
C TYR A 130 -7.76 3.01 7.28
N PRO A 131 -6.73 3.64 6.67
CA PRO A 131 -6.87 4.16 5.31
C PRO A 131 -6.97 3.16 4.14
N PRO A 132 -6.25 2.01 4.13
CA PRO A 132 -6.34 1.08 3.00
C PRO A 132 -7.77 0.57 2.75
N ASP A 133 -8.27 0.77 1.53
CA ASP A 133 -9.68 0.59 1.17
C ASP A 133 -9.92 -0.31 -0.07
N PRO A 134 -9.46 -1.58 -0.08
CA PRO A 134 -9.69 -2.48 -1.20
C PRO A 134 -11.18 -2.57 -1.57
N SER A 135 -11.48 -2.77 -2.85
CA SER A 135 -12.88 -2.86 -3.34
C SER A 135 -13.68 -3.99 -2.66
N SER A 136 -12.99 -5.02 -2.15
CA SER A 136 -13.58 -6.10 -1.34
C SER A 136 -13.78 -5.75 0.15
N GLY A 137 -13.54 -4.50 0.55
CA GLY A 137 -13.64 -3.99 1.93
C GLY A 137 -14.89 -4.37 2.72
N PRO A 138 -16.09 -4.50 2.11
CA PRO A 138 -17.27 -4.99 2.81
C PRO A 138 -17.10 -6.38 3.45
N VAL A 139 -16.20 -7.22 2.92
CA VAL A 139 -16.06 -8.63 3.31
C VAL A 139 -14.62 -9.10 3.53
N CYS A 140 -13.60 -8.42 3.00
CA CYS A 140 -12.22 -8.85 3.15
C CYS A 140 -11.76 -8.77 4.62
N THR A 141 -10.87 -9.67 5.01
CA THR A 141 -10.32 -9.75 6.37
C THR A 141 -8.96 -9.06 6.44
N LEU A 142 -8.61 -8.47 7.59
CA LEU A 142 -7.31 -7.81 7.79
C LEU A 142 -6.10 -8.73 7.55
N GLY A 143 -6.22 -10.03 7.85
CA GLY A 143 -5.20 -11.03 7.54
C GLY A 143 -4.94 -11.18 6.05
N GLY A 144 -6.00 -11.10 5.23
CA GLY A 144 -5.90 -11.05 3.79
C GLY A 144 -5.28 -9.74 3.30
N ASN A 145 -5.69 -8.61 3.87
CA ASN A 145 -5.14 -7.30 3.53
C ASN A 145 -3.62 -7.26 3.79
N VAL A 146 -3.18 -7.74 4.96
CA VAL A 146 -1.74 -7.80 5.30
C VAL A 146 -1.01 -8.83 4.44
N ALA A 147 -1.57 -10.02 4.22
CA ALA A 147 -0.94 -11.04 3.39
C ALA A 147 -0.76 -10.61 1.92
N MET A 148 -1.68 -9.81 1.38
CA MET A 148 -1.61 -9.31 -0.01
C MET A 148 -0.98 -7.92 -0.14
N ASN A 149 -0.59 -7.29 0.98
CA ASN A 149 -0.25 -5.87 1.04
C ASN A 149 -1.30 -4.99 0.34
N ALA A 150 -2.58 -5.23 0.65
CA ALA A 150 -3.70 -4.69 -0.09
C ALA A 150 -3.65 -3.16 -0.20
N GLY A 151 -4.03 -2.68 -1.39
CA GLY A 151 -4.29 -1.29 -1.68
C GLY A 151 -5.77 -1.01 -1.91
N GLY A 152 -6.06 0.09 -2.61
CA GLY A 152 -7.38 0.56 -2.99
C GLY A 152 -7.29 1.90 -3.72
N ALA A 153 -8.43 2.57 -3.87
CA ALA A 153 -8.53 3.84 -4.57
C ALA A 153 -7.81 4.98 -3.81
N HIS A 154 -7.88 4.96 -2.48
CA HIS A 154 -7.31 6.03 -1.65
C HIS A 154 -5.80 5.86 -1.40
N CYS A 155 -5.18 4.79 -1.93
CA CYS A 155 -3.74 4.57 -1.84
C CYS A 155 -2.91 5.66 -2.51
N PHE A 156 -3.49 6.38 -3.48
CA PHE A 156 -2.81 7.47 -4.16
C PHE A 156 -2.27 8.50 -3.17
N ARG A 157 -3.09 8.85 -2.16
CA ARG A 157 -2.63 9.66 -1.03
C ARG A 157 -2.03 8.83 0.10
N TYR A 158 -2.73 7.80 0.55
CA TYR A 158 -2.44 7.17 1.84
C TYR A 158 -1.42 6.03 1.79
N GLY A 159 -1.05 5.53 0.62
CA GLY A 159 -0.22 4.33 0.49
C GLY A 159 -1.01 3.04 0.78
N VAL A 160 -0.29 1.93 0.86
CA VAL A 160 -0.85 0.57 0.97
C VAL A 160 -0.78 0.04 2.40
N THR A 161 -1.27 -1.18 2.63
CA THR A 161 -1.32 -1.81 3.96
C THR A 161 0.01 -1.75 4.73
N SER A 162 1.16 -1.98 4.08
CA SER A 162 2.48 -1.95 4.73
C SER A 162 2.83 -0.60 5.38
N ASN A 163 2.27 0.51 4.90
CA ASN A 163 2.44 1.84 5.49
C ASN A 163 1.78 1.97 6.87
N TYR A 164 0.80 1.11 7.18
CA TYR A 164 -0.01 1.18 8.40
C TYR A 164 0.24 0.04 9.37
N VAL A 165 1.09 -0.94 9.04
CA VAL A 165 1.43 -2.03 9.96
C VAL A 165 2.53 -1.57 10.92
N LEU A 166 2.16 -1.41 12.19
CA LEU A 166 3.06 -1.12 13.31
C LEU A 166 3.63 -2.39 13.93
N GLY A 167 2.91 -3.52 13.80
CA GLY A 167 3.41 -4.83 14.20
C GLY A 167 2.55 -5.99 13.69
N VAL A 168 3.16 -7.17 13.66
CA VAL A 168 2.56 -8.44 13.23
C VAL A 168 2.84 -9.50 14.29
N GLU A 169 1.81 -10.26 14.66
CA GLU A 169 1.95 -11.52 15.39
C GLU A 169 1.61 -12.67 14.43
N ALA A 170 2.48 -13.69 14.38
CA ALA A 170 2.38 -14.78 13.43
C ALA A 170 2.89 -16.10 14.01
N VAL A 171 2.22 -17.19 13.64
CA VAL A 171 2.68 -18.56 13.87
C VAL A 171 3.60 -18.95 12.72
N MET A 172 4.85 -19.27 13.05
CA MET A 172 5.85 -19.75 12.11
C MET A 172 5.62 -21.23 11.79
N LEU A 173 6.24 -21.76 10.73
CA LEU A 173 6.01 -23.14 10.31
C LEU A 173 6.35 -24.19 11.38
N ASP A 174 7.30 -23.93 12.29
CA ASP A 174 7.58 -24.84 13.43
C ASP A 174 6.50 -24.83 14.52
N GLY A 175 5.53 -23.92 14.44
CA GLY A 175 4.48 -23.71 15.41
C GLY A 175 4.83 -22.65 16.47
N SER A 176 6.01 -22.03 16.41
CA SER A 176 6.37 -20.94 17.32
C SER A 176 5.59 -19.67 17.00
N LEU A 177 5.12 -18.98 18.06
CA LEU A 177 4.46 -17.68 17.94
C LEU A 177 5.50 -16.57 18.04
N HIS A 178 5.57 -15.72 17.01
CA HIS A 178 6.48 -14.59 16.97
C HIS A 178 5.74 -13.28 16.79
N ARG A 179 6.31 -12.24 17.40
CA ARG A 179 5.87 -10.86 17.24
C ARG A 179 7.00 -10.03 16.65
N PHE A 180 6.67 -9.28 15.60
CA PHE A 180 7.56 -8.32 14.96
C PHE A 180 6.92 -6.93 15.10
N GLY A 181 7.59 -6.00 15.79
CA GLY A 181 7.03 -4.68 16.09
C GLY A 181 5.90 -4.69 17.13
N GLY A 182 5.08 -3.65 17.14
CA GLY A 182 4.05 -3.45 18.17
C GLY A 182 3.38 -2.07 18.14
N PRO A 183 2.65 -1.68 19.20
CA PRO A 183 2.04 -0.35 19.33
C PRO A 183 3.00 0.80 19.03
N ALA A 184 4.27 0.66 19.44
CA ALA A 184 5.31 1.66 19.23
C ALA A 184 5.78 1.78 17.76
N GLY A 185 5.38 0.90 16.84
CA GLY A 185 5.79 0.93 15.43
C GLY A 185 7.28 0.69 15.13
N GLY A 186 8.16 0.71 16.15
CA GLY A 186 9.58 0.43 16.03
C GLY A 186 9.89 -1.04 15.78
N ASN A 187 11.17 -1.36 15.61
CA ASN A 187 11.62 -2.72 15.30
C ASN A 187 11.68 -3.65 16.54
N GLY A 188 11.42 -3.12 17.74
CA GLY A 188 11.49 -3.87 19.00
C GLY A 188 12.92 -4.33 19.28
N GLU A 189 13.09 -5.61 19.64
CA GLU A 189 14.40 -6.25 19.81
C GLU A 189 15.16 -6.42 18.48
N TRP A 190 14.45 -6.31 17.34
CA TRP A 190 15.04 -6.47 16.04
C TRP A 190 15.60 -5.14 15.55
N HIS A 191 16.70 -5.16 14.80
CA HIS A 191 17.18 -3.95 14.11
C HIS A 191 16.56 -3.80 12.71
N ALA A 192 16.18 -4.90 12.05
CA ALA A 192 15.59 -4.92 10.71
C ALA A 192 14.05 -4.87 10.71
N ASP A 193 13.44 -4.49 9.59
CA ASP A 193 11.98 -4.38 9.43
C ASP A 193 11.28 -5.73 9.16
N TRP A 194 11.38 -6.67 10.09
CA TRP A 194 10.74 -7.97 9.90
C TRP A 194 9.23 -7.88 9.72
N LYS A 195 8.57 -6.92 10.40
CA LYS A 195 7.11 -6.74 10.27
C LYS A 195 6.70 -6.45 8.84
N ARG A 196 7.40 -5.57 8.10
CA ARG A 196 7.07 -5.25 6.70
C ARG A 196 7.52 -6.34 5.72
N LEU A 197 8.59 -7.09 6.02
CA LEU A 197 8.95 -8.27 5.22
C LEU A 197 7.83 -9.34 5.23
N MET A 198 7.07 -9.43 6.32
CA MET A 198 5.92 -10.35 6.42
C MET A 198 4.71 -9.86 5.61
N VAL A 199 4.52 -8.54 5.44
CA VAL A 199 3.42 -7.97 4.65
C VAL A 199 3.64 -8.32 3.17
N GLY A 200 2.59 -8.73 2.45
CA GLY A 200 2.71 -9.17 1.06
C GLY A 200 3.29 -10.59 0.90
N SER A 201 3.50 -11.33 1.99
CA SER A 201 4.00 -12.71 1.94
C SER A 201 3.02 -13.73 1.36
N GLU A 202 1.76 -13.36 1.19
CA GLU A 202 0.68 -14.22 0.70
C GLU A 202 0.55 -15.54 1.50
N GLY A 203 0.88 -15.52 2.80
CA GLY A 203 0.82 -16.71 3.65
C GLY A 203 1.91 -17.75 3.41
N THR A 204 2.96 -17.40 2.65
CA THR A 204 4.09 -18.30 2.37
C THR A 204 5.17 -18.28 3.44
N LEU A 205 5.19 -17.28 4.32
CA LEU A 205 6.21 -17.11 5.36
C LEU A 205 5.71 -17.47 6.77
N ALA A 206 4.46 -17.17 7.08
CA ALA A 206 3.85 -17.44 8.39
C ALA A 206 2.31 -17.39 8.32
N ALA A 207 1.65 -17.87 9.38
CA ALA A 207 0.21 -17.73 9.57
C ALA A 207 -0.09 -16.60 10.57
N PHE A 208 -0.66 -15.49 10.10
CA PHE A 208 -0.93 -14.34 10.95
C PHE A 208 -2.06 -14.57 11.96
N THR A 209 -1.89 -14.06 13.17
CA THR A 209 -2.88 -14.09 14.25
C THR A 209 -3.44 -12.69 14.52
N ARG A 210 -2.56 -11.68 14.64
CA ARG A 210 -2.90 -10.31 15.06
C ARG A 210 -2.02 -9.26 14.45
N PHE A 211 -2.51 -8.02 14.47
CA PHE A 211 -1.81 -6.85 13.96
C PHE A 211 -1.96 -5.66 14.90
N TRP A 212 -0.95 -4.80 14.89
CA TRP A 212 -1.03 -3.44 15.40
C TRP A 212 -1.04 -2.50 14.21
N LEU A 213 -2.13 -1.74 14.04
CA LEU A 213 -2.34 -0.91 12.87
C LEU A 213 -2.40 0.56 13.25
N ARG A 214 -1.68 1.39 12.50
CA ARG A 214 -1.75 2.86 12.59
C ARG A 214 -3.09 3.34 12.06
N LEU A 215 -3.65 4.32 12.75
CA LEU A 215 -4.91 4.99 12.43
C LEU A 215 -4.65 6.46 12.10
N LEU A 216 -5.57 7.08 11.37
CA LEU A 216 -5.54 8.51 11.10
C LEU A 216 -6.83 9.19 11.59
N PRO A 217 -6.78 10.49 11.94
CA PRO A 217 -7.97 11.31 12.08
C PRO A 217 -8.86 11.25 10.85
N ARG A 218 -10.16 11.03 11.05
CA ARG A 218 -11.12 11.01 9.95
C ARG A 218 -11.24 12.42 9.34
N PRO A 219 -11.26 12.55 8.00
CA PRO A 219 -11.49 13.83 7.34
C PRO A 219 -12.82 14.47 7.77
N GLU A 220 -12.84 15.79 7.90
CA GLU A 220 -14.06 16.53 8.24
C GLU A 220 -15.04 16.58 7.08
N LYS A 221 -14.51 16.70 5.85
CA LYS A 221 -15.30 16.85 4.64
C LYS A 221 -14.59 16.23 3.44
N ALA A 222 -15.38 15.82 2.46
CA ALA A 222 -14.89 15.30 1.19
C ALA A 222 -15.81 15.72 0.03
N TRP A 223 -15.19 16.07 -1.10
CA TRP A 223 -15.86 16.39 -2.37
C TRP A 223 -15.50 15.34 -3.42
N THR A 224 -16.50 14.71 -4.01
CA THR A 224 -16.30 13.78 -5.13
C THR A 224 -16.67 14.45 -6.44
N PHE A 225 -15.82 14.31 -7.45
CA PHE A 225 -15.98 14.86 -8.79
C PHE A 225 -16.18 13.73 -9.80
N ARG A 226 -17.03 13.97 -10.80
CA ARG A 226 -17.19 13.19 -12.01
C ARG A 226 -16.81 14.06 -13.20
N ALA A 227 -15.84 13.64 -13.99
CA ALA A 227 -15.48 14.26 -15.26
C ALA A 227 -15.62 13.27 -16.41
N THR A 228 -15.94 13.76 -17.61
CA THR A 228 -16.18 12.93 -18.79
C THR A 228 -15.30 13.33 -19.96
N PHE A 229 -14.70 12.36 -20.64
CA PHE A 229 -13.75 12.59 -21.72
C PHE A 229 -14.08 11.75 -22.95
N GLY A 230 -14.19 12.39 -24.11
CA GLY A 230 -14.47 11.70 -25.38
C GLY A 230 -13.31 10.85 -25.90
N ASN A 231 -12.11 10.98 -25.33
CA ASN A 231 -10.94 10.17 -25.69
C ASN A 231 -9.99 9.98 -24.52
N LEU A 232 -9.21 8.90 -24.60
CA LEU A 232 -8.30 8.46 -23.57
C LEU A 232 -7.16 9.45 -23.29
N ARG A 233 -6.64 10.15 -24.29
CA ARG A 233 -5.56 11.14 -24.13
C ARG A 233 -5.99 12.34 -23.29
N SER A 234 -7.25 12.76 -23.43
CA SER A 234 -7.80 13.87 -22.63
C SER A 234 -7.97 13.45 -21.17
N ALA A 235 -8.41 12.22 -20.93
CA ALA A 235 -8.46 11.65 -19.58
C ALA A 235 -7.05 11.52 -18.96
N GLU A 236 -6.07 11.04 -19.72
CA GLU A 236 -4.65 10.95 -19.31
C GLU A 236 -4.09 12.32 -18.89
N ARG A 237 -4.33 13.36 -19.69
CA ARG A 237 -3.96 14.75 -19.35
C ARG A 237 -4.58 15.21 -18.02
N ALA A 238 -5.85 14.88 -17.77
CA ALA A 238 -6.51 15.23 -16.51
C ALA A 238 -5.88 14.49 -15.32
N ILE A 239 -5.57 13.20 -15.48
CA ILE A 239 -4.88 12.39 -14.46
C ILE A 239 -3.52 13.00 -14.12
N HIS A 240 -2.73 13.41 -15.13
CA HIS A 240 -1.43 14.04 -14.92
C HIS A 240 -1.56 15.37 -14.19
N ALA A 241 -2.48 16.25 -14.65
CA ALA A 241 -2.71 17.55 -14.04
C ALA A 241 -3.12 17.42 -12.56
N LEU A 242 -4.04 16.50 -12.26
CA LEU A 242 -4.47 16.20 -10.88
C LEU A 242 -3.32 15.64 -10.02
N SER A 243 -2.47 14.79 -10.59
CA SER A 243 -1.39 14.11 -9.86
C SER A 243 -0.34 15.07 -9.32
N VAL A 244 -0.13 16.20 -10.02
CA VAL A 244 0.89 17.20 -9.68
C VAL A 244 0.30 18.46 -9.04
N HIS A 245 -1.01 18.50 -8.80
CA HIS A 245 -1.67 19.69 -8.24
C HIS A 245 -1.57 19.76 -6.71
N ALA A 246 -1.49 20.99 -6.18
CA ALA A 246 -1.38 21.27 -4.75
C ALA A 246 -2.60 20.81 -3.92
N SER A 247 -3.78 20.73 -4.55
CA SER A 247 -5.00 20.17 -3.92
C SER A 247 -4.82 18.70 -3.54
N TYR A 248 -3.87 18.00 -4.17
CA TYR A 248 -3.45 16.62 -3.89
C TYR A 248 -4.61 15.68 -3.60
N PRO A 249 -5.34 15.24 -4.65
CA PRO A 249 -6.47 14.33 -4.55
C PRO A 249 -6.15 13.09 -3.72
N VAL A 250 -7.18 12.50 -3.12
CA VAL A 250 -7.04 11.25 -2.37
C VAL A 250 -7.25 10.03 -3.24
N ALA A 251 -8.02 10.17 -4.33
CA ALA A 251 -8.23 9.15 -5.34
C ALA A 251 -8.37 9.77 -6.73
N ILE A 252 -7.88 9.08 -7.75
CA ILE A 252 -8.06 9.42 -9.16
C ILE A 252 -8.33 8.12 -9.91
N GLU A 253 -9.60 7.90 -10.23
CA GLU A 253 -10.12 6.65 -10.76
C GLU A 253 -10.64 6.83 -12.19
N LEU A 254 -10.45 5.84 -13.05
CA LEU A 254 -10.95 5.86 -14.42
C LEU A 254 -11.83 4.64 -14.69
N MET A 255 -12.98 4.85 -15.33
CA MET A 255 -13.86 3.82 -15.88
C MET A 255 -13.91 4.03 -17.40
N ASP A 256 -13.68 2.96 -18.18
CA ASP A 256 -13.82 3.02 -19.63
C ASP A 256 -15.31 2.99 -20.06
N PRO A 257 -15.63 3.34 -21.32
CA PRO A 257 -17.01 3.30 -21.81
C PRO A 257 -17.68 1.93 -21.64
N ARG A 258 -16.92 0.84 -21.79
CA ARG A 258 -17.40 -0.54 -21.65
C ARG A 258 -17.81 -0.83 -20.20
N CYS A 259 -17.05 -0.36 -19.21
CA CYS A 259 -17.35 -0.45 -17.78
C CYS A 259 -18.58 0.38 -17.40
N VAL A 260 -18.68 1.61 -17.92
CA VAL A 260 -19.84 2.47 -17.64
C VAL A 260 -21.12 1.85 -18.21
N ALA A 261 -21.09 1.36 -19.44
CA ALA A 261 -22.22 0.66 -20.04
C ALA A 261 -22.61 -0.60 -19.25
N MET A 262 -21.64 -1.38 -18.76
CA MET A 262 -21.90 -2.54 -17.90
C MET A 262 -22.64 -2.15 -16.62
N VAL A 263 -22.22 -1.08 -15.94
CA VAL A 263 -22.88 -0.60 -14.71
C VAL A 263 -24.30 -0.14 -15.01
N GLU A 264 -24.50 0.67 -16.05
CA GLU A 264 -25.81 1.25 -16.39
C GLU A 264 -26.80 0.22 -16.95
N ASN A 265 -26.33 -0.89 -17.52
CA ASN A 265 -27.18 -2.01 -17.94
C ASN A 265 -27.49 -3.00 -16.81
N SER A 266 -27.07 -2.71 -15.57
CA SER A 266 -27.30 -3.55 -14.41
C SER A 266 -28.35 -2.94 -13.47
N PRO A 267 -28.88 -3.71 -12.50
CA PRO A 267 -29.71 -3.17 -11.43
C PRO A 267 -29.02 -2.10 -10.55
N MET A 268 -27.70 -1.91 -10.71
CA MET A 268 -26.89 -0.93 -9.97
C MET A 268 -26.68 0.39 -10.73
N ALA A 269 -27.41 0.62 -11.83
CA ALA A 269 -27.37 1.87 -12.59
C ALA A 269 -27.56 3.10 -11.70
N VAL A 270 -26.82 4.17 -11.98
CA VAL A 270 -26.90 5.44 -11.25
C VAL A 270 -27.08 6.65 -12.16
N GLY A 271 -27.28 6.45 -13.48
CA GLY A 271 -27.46 7.52 -14.45
C GLY A 271 -26.14 8.11 -14.95
N LEU A 272 -25.11 7.27 -15.14
CA LEU A 272 -23.83 7.68 -15.71
C LEU A 272 -23.96 7.95 -17.22
N PRO A 273 -23.27 8.98 -17.76
CA PRO A 273 -23.17 9.22 -19.19
C PRO A 273 -22.49 8.03 -19.89
N GLN A 274 -23.09 7.51 -20.96
CA GLN A 274 -22.57 6.36 -21.71
C GLN A 274 -21.62 6.77 -22.84
N ASP A 275 -20.95 5.79 -23.46
CA ASP A 275 -20.04 5.96 -24.61
C ASP A 275 -18.89 6.96 -24.39
N ILE A 276 -18.49 7.16 -23.13
CA ILE A 276 -17.49 8.16 -22.73
C ILE A 276 -16.59 7.63 -21.61
N PHE A 277 -15.33 8.09 -21.56
CA PHE A 277 -14.45 7.80 -20.42
C PHE A 277 -14.89 8.62 -19.22
N LEU A 278 -15.02 7.97 -18.06
CA LEU A 278 -15.48 8.60 -16.84
C LEU A 278 -14.37 8.60 -15.79
N LEU A 279 -13.99 9.78 -15.33
CA LEU A 279 -13.03 9.98 -14.25
C LEU A 279 -13.78 10.31 -12.97
N VAL A 280 -13.48 9.57 -11.89
CA VAL A 280 -13.94 9.89 -10.53
C VAL A 280 -12.72 10.33 -9.72
N THR A 281 -12.75 11.53 -9.15
CA THR A 281 -11.68 12.02 -8.26
C THR A 281 -12.26 12.56 -6.98
N GLU A 282 -11.49 12.53 -5.89
CA GLU A 282 -11.94 13.00 -4.58
C GLU A 282 -10.85 13.84 -3.91
N ILE A 283 -11.28 14.91 -3.23
CA ILE A 283 -10.46 15.64 -2.25
C ILE A 283 -11.16 15.53 -0.89
N GLU A 284 -10.37 15.37 0.18
CA GLU A 284 -10.90 15.29 1.54
C GLU A 284 -9.93 15.90 2.56
N GLY A 285 -10.45 16.37 3.69
CA GLY A 285 -9.65 17.03 4.72
C GLY A 285 -10.48 17.99 5.57
N PRO A 286 -9.84 19.04 6.10
CA PRO A 286 -10.53 20.13 6.78
C PRO A 286 -11.56 20.79 5.85
N ALA A 287 -12.76 21.01 6.37
CA ALA A 287 -13.87 21.50 5.56
C ALA A 287 -13.54 22.82 4.83
N GLU A 288 -12.97 23.78 5.55
CA GLU A 288 -12.60 25.09 5.01
C GLU A 288 -11.58 25.00 3.86
N LEU A 289 -10.59 24.11 3.98
CA LEU A 289 -9.55 23.94 2.97
C LEU A 289 -10.09 23.25 1.71
N VAL A 290 -10.87 22.17 1.87
CA VAL A 290 -11.39 21.45 0.70
C VAL A 290 -12.47 22.22 -0.03
N ASP A 291 -13.32 22.96 0.69
CA ASP A 291 -14.35 23.84 0.09
C ASP A 291 -13.71 24.92 -0.79
N HIS A 292 -12.58 25.49 -0.35
CA HIS A 292 -11.86 26.50 -1.12
C HIS A 292 -11.31 25.95 -2.45
N ARG A 293 -10.93 24.67 -2.49
CA ARG A 293 -10.25 24.04 -3.63
C ARG A 293 -11.16 23.45 -4.68
N VAL A 294 -12.48 23.40 -4.44
CA VAL A 294 -13.45 22.77 -5.34
C VAL A 294 -13.37 23.35 -6.75
N GLN A 295 -13.37 24.69 -6.87
CA GLN A 295 -13.35 25.35 -8.17
C GLN A 295 -12.03 25.12 -8.91
N ALA A 296 -10.89 25.13 -8.21
CA ALA A 296 -9.59 24.84 -8.82
C ALA A 296 -9.56 23.43 -9.42
N VAL A 297 -10.07 22.43 -8.70
CA VAL A 297 -10.17 21.04 -9.21
C VAL A 297 -11.11 20.96 -10.40
N ALA A 298 -12.27 21.63 -10.35
CA ALA A 298 -13.21 21.65 -11.47
C ALA A 298 -12.60 22.31 -12.73
N SER A 299 -11.94 23.46 -12.58
CA SER A 299 -11.24 24.16 -13.65
C SER A 299 -10.17 23.29 -14.30
N LEU A 300 -9.34 22.59 -13.51
CA LEU A 300 -8.32 21.67 -14.03
C LEU A 300 -8.93 20.57 -14.91
N LEU A 301 -10.06 19.99 -14.49
CA LEU A 301 -10.76 18.96 -15.25
C LEU A 301 -11.31 19.52 -16.58
N THR A 302 -11.89 20.72 -16.55
CA THR A 302 -12.40 21.40 -17.74
C THR A 302 -11.27 21.78 -18.70
N GLU A 303 -10.18 22.35 -18.21
CA GLU A 303 -8.99 22.71 -19.00
C GLU A 303 -8.30 21.48 -19.60
N ALA A 304 -8.34 20.34 -18.89
CA ALA A 304 -7.91 19.06 -19.41
C ALA A 304 -8.83 18.47 -20.50
N GLY A 305 -9.92 19.16 -20.87
CA GLY A 305 -10.80 18.81 -21.98
C GLY A 305 -12.01 17.97 -21.57
N SER A 306 -12.45 18.04 -20.31
CA SER A 306 -13.68 17.39 -19.87
C SER A 306 -14.90 18.03 -20.55
N GLY A 307 -15.80 17.21 -21.09
CA GLY A 307 -17.06 17.66 -21.70
C GLY A 307 -18.14 18.03 -20.67
N ASP A 308 -18.04 17.45 -19.48
CA ASP A 308 -18.94 17.69 -18.35
C ASP A 308 -18.20 17.43 -17.03
N VAL A 309 -18.34 18.33 -16.06
CA VAL A 309 -17.75 18.21 -14.72
C VAL A 309 -18.85 18.43 -13.69
N GLN A 310 -19.11 17.40 -12.89
CA GLN A 310 -20.05 17.46 -11.77
C GLN A 310 -19.31 17.15 -10.47
N TYR A 311 -19.69 17.80 -9.37
CA TYR A 311 -19.10 17.55 -8.06
C TYR A 311 -20.12 17.75 -6.95
N SER A 312 -19.97 17.00 -5.86
CA SER A 312 -20.90 17.01 -4.74
C SER A 312 -20.19 16.64 -3.44
N ASP A 313 -20.56 17.31 -2.35
CA ASP A 313 -20.24 16.93 -0.98
C ASP A 313 -21.39 16.15 -0.31
N ASP A 314 -22.55 16.01 -0.98
CA ASP A 314 -23.69 15.25 -0.46
C ASP A 314 -23.33 13.76 -0.30
N PRO A 315 -23.38 13.20 0.93
CA PRO A 315 -22.96 11.83 1.19
C PRO A 315 -23.71 10.79 0.33
N THR A 316 -24.98 11.06 -0.02
CA THR A 316 -25.79 10.13 -0.82
C THR A 316 -25.34 10.10 -2.28
N GLN A 317 -25.13 11.26 -2.90
CA GLN A 317 -24.62 11.37 -4.27
C GLN A 317 -23.21 10.81 -4.40
N ARG A 318 -22.33 11.13 -3.44
CA ARG A 318 -20.97 10.59 -3.39
C ARG A 318 -20.98 9.07 -3.26
N ALA A 319 -21.78 8.51 -2.34
CA ALA A 319 -21.89 7.07 -2.17
C ALA A 319 -22.42 6.36 -3.43
N LYS A 320 -23.32 6.99 -4.20
CA LYS A 320 -23.78 6.43 -5.48
C LYS A 320 -22.65 6.31 -6.51
N LEU A 321 -21.86 7.37 -6.70
CA LEU A 321 -20.72 7.35 -7.63
C LEU A 321 -19.67 6.31 -7.21
N TRP A 322 -19.30 6.30 -5.93
CA TRP A 322 -18.35 5.33 -5.41
C TRP A 322 -18.86 3.90 -5.49
N LYS A 323 -20.17 3.68 -5.25
CA LYS A 323 -20.79 2.38 -5.45
C LYS A 323 -20.66 1.93 -6.90
N ALA A 324 -21.00 2.78 -7.87
CA ALA A 324 -20.86 2.46 -9.30
C ALA A 324 -19.43 2.06 -9.67
N ARG A 325 -18.42 2.78 -9.15
CA ARG A 325 -17.00 2.44 -9.33
C ARG A 325 -16.61 1.11 -8.67
N LYS A 326 -17.07 0.83 -7.45
CA LYS A 326 -16.67 -0.36 -6.66
C LYS A 326 -17.41 -1.64 -7.05
N VAL A 327 -18.61 -1.55 -7.65
CA VAL A 327 -19.38 -2.75 -8.05
C VAL A 327 -18.89 -3.41 -9.34
N ALA A 328 -18.03 -2.74 -10.13
CA ALA A 328 -17.57 -3.24 -11.43
C ALA A 328 -17.08 -4.71 -11.37
N GLY A 329 -16.24 -5.04 -10.38
CA GLY A 329 -15.75 -6.41 -10.18
C GLY A 329 -16.86 -7.44 -9.94
N GLY A 330 -17.84 -7.10 -9.10
CA GLY A 330 -18.98 -7.98 -8.81
C GLY A 330 -19.91 -8.17 -10.00
N LEU A 331 -20.08 -7.13 -10.84
CA LEU A 331 -20.89 -7.21 -12.05
C LEU A 331 -20.24 -8.10 -13.12
N MET A 332 -18.92 -8.02 -13.30
CA MET A 332 -18.20 -8.90 -14.24
C MET A 332 -18.41 -10.39 -13.92
N GLY A 333 -18.37 -10.76 -12.64
CA GLY A 333 -18.67 -12.13 -12.19
C GLY A 333 -20.14 -12.56 -12.32
N GLN A 334 -21.07 -11.63 -12.62
CA GLN A 334 -22.48 -11.95 -12.89
C GLN A 334 -22.76 -12.13 -14.38
N ILE A 335 -22.03 -11.41 -15.25
CA ILE A 335 -22.29 -11.39 -16.69
C ILE A 335 -21.39 -12.36 -17.48
N SER A 336 -20.28 -12.82 -16.90
CA SER A 336 -19.34 -13.75 -17.52
C SER A 336 -19.18 -15.01 -16.69
N ALA A 337 -18.90 -16.13 -17.36
CA ALA A 337 -18.59 -17.39 -16.67
C ALA A 337 -17.27 -17.29 -15.90
N ASP A 338 -16.26 -16.70 -16.55
CA ASP A 338 -14.96 -16.40 -15.99
C ASP A 338 -14.52 -15.00 -16.41
N PHE A 339 -13.63 -14.39 -15.63
CA PHE A 339 -12.88 -13.22 -16.05
C PHE A 339 -11.47 -13.27 -15.48
N LEU A 340 -10.52 -12.72 -16.22
CA LEU A 340 -9.14 -12.60 -15.78
C LEU A 340 -8.80 -11.12 -15.69
N VAL A 341 -8.50 -10.66 -14.47
CA VAL A 341 -8.04 -9.30 -14.20
C VAL A 341 -6.52 -9.24 -14.25
N GLN A 342 -6.00 -8.33 -15.06
CA GLN A 342 -4.58 -7.99 -15.08
C GLN A 342 -4.33 -6.80 -14.16
N ASP A 343 -3.93 -7.04 -12.91
CA ASP A 343 -3.53 -5.96 -11.98
C ASP A 343 -2.06 -5.61 -12.20
N ALA A 344 -1.76 -4.46 -12.79
CA ALA A 344 -0.40 -4.06 -13.14
C ALA A 344 -0.20 -2.55 -12.97
N VAL A 345 0.98 -2.16 -12.48
CA VAL A 345 1.30 -0.75 -12.29
C VAL A 345 2.26 -0.30 -13.36
N ILE A 346 1.96 0.81 -14.02
CA ILE A 346 2.76 1.41 -15.08
C ILE A 346 3.12 2.86 -14.72
N PRO A 347 4.16 3.44 -15.33
CA PRO A 347 4.30 4.89 -15.37
C PRO A 347 3.04 5.52 -15.95
N LYS A 348 2.53 6.58 -15.32
CA LYS A 348 1.30 7.28 -15.75
C LYS A 348 1.38 7.82 -17.17
N SER A 349 2.59 8.06 -17.68
CA SER A 349 2.85 8.49 -19.06
C SER A 349 2.57 7.41 -20.12
N ALA A 350 2.47 6.15 -19.72
CA ALA A 350 2.19 5.03 -20.62
C ALA A 350 0.72 4.59 -20.61
N LEU A 351 -0.15 5.27 -19.86
CA LEU A 351 -1.52 4.84 -19.59
C LEU A 351 -2.33 4.65 -20.86
N ALA A 352 -2.33 5.67 -21.71
CA ALA A 352 -3.12 5.61 -22.93
C ALA A 352 -2.59 4.57 -23.93
N ASP A 353 -1.28 4.37 -24.00
CA ASP A 353 -0.65 3.40 -24.90
C ASP A 353 -0.94 1.95 -24.48
N ILE A 354 -0.81 1.65 -23.18
CA ILE A 354 -1.06 0.31 -22.65
C ILE A 354 -2.53 -0.05 -22.76
N LEU A 355 -3.44 0.88 -22.49
CA LEU A 355 -4.86 0.62 -22.62
C LEU A 355 -5.31 0.47 -24.09
N GLN A 356 -4.69 1.21 -25.02
CA GLN A 356 -4.94 0.98 -26.44
C GLN A 356 -4.52 -0.44 -26.86
N LEU A 357 -3.35 -0.90 -26.41
CA LEU A 357 -2.91 -2.28 -26.62
C LEU A 357 -3.92 -3.31 -26.06
N VAL A 358 -4.48 -3.06 -24.88
CA VAL A 358 -5.53 -3.93 -24.31
C VAL A 358 -6.73 -4.05 -25.24
N TYR A 359 -7.22 -2.93 -25.80
CA TYR A 359 -8.34 -2.96 -26.74
C TYR A 359 -7.98 -3.70 -28.02
N ASP A 360 -6.83 -3.40 -28.61
CA ASP A 360 -6.39 -4.02 -29.86
C ASP A 360 -6.25 -5.55 -29.71
N GLU A 361 -5.68 -6.01 -28.59
CA GLU A 361 -5.52 -7.42 -28.28
C GLU A 361 -6.85 -8.13 -27.99
N ALA A 362 -7.75 -7.49 -27.25
CA ALA A 362 -9.08 -8.02 -26.96
C ALA A 362 -9.92 -8.15 -28.23
N ASP A 363 -9.97 -7.09 -29.04
CA ASP A 363 -10.75 -7.02 -30.26
C ASP A 363 -10.21 -8.00 -31.32
N ALA A 364 -8.88 -8.13 -31.45
CA ALA A 364 -8.25 -9.13 -32.33
C ALA A 364 -8.55 -10.58 -31.93
N ALA A 365 -8.71 -10.85 -30.63
CA ALA A 365 -9.05 -12.17 -30.11
C ALA A 365 -10.56 -12.46 -30.06
N GLY A 366 -11.40 -11.43 -30.29
CA GLY A 366 -12.85 -11.51 -30.16
C GLY A 366 -13.32 -11.66 -28.72
N LEU A 367 -12.57 -11.15 -27.75
CA LEU A 367 -12.87 -11.25 -26.33
C LEU A 367 -13.44 -9.94 -25.79
N PRO A 368 -14.56 -9.95 -25.02
CA PRO A 368 -15.01 -8.76 -24.32
C PRO A 368 -13.96 -8.32 -23.29
N THR A 369 -13.71 -7.01 -23.22
CA THR A 369 -12.86 -6.41 -22.18
C THR A 369 -13.58 -5.26 -21.49
N VAL A 370 -13.35 -5.13 -20.19
CA VAL A 370 -13.89 -4.08 -19.33
C VAL A 370 -12.75 -3.52 -18.48
N ASN A 371 -12.66 -2.19 -18.38
CA ASN A 371 -11.50 -1.55 -17.80
C ASN A 371 -11.86 -0.57 -16.69
N VAL A 372 -11.20 -0.71 -15.54
CA VAL A 372 -11.42 0.14 -14.38
C VAL A 372 -10.14 0.28 -13.58
N PHE A 373 -9.70 1.50 -13.24
CA PHE A 373 -8.30 1.72 -12.82
C PHE A 373 -8.14 2.67 -11.65
N HIS A 374 -7.08 2.46 -10.86
CA HIS A 374 -6.53 3.49 -9.97
C HIS A 374 -5.51 4.32 -10.75
N ALA A 375 -6.03 5.20 -11.59
CA ALA A 375 -5.26 5.94 -12.56
C ALA A 375 -4.19 6.86 -11.92
N GLY A 376 -4.44 7.40 -10.73
CA GLY A 376 -3.48 8.25 -10.00
C GLY A 376 -2.16 7.55 -9.65
N ASP A 377 -2.21 6.25 -9.35
CA ASP A 377 -1.03 5.44 -9.07
C ASP A 377 -0.50 4.70 -10.30
N GLY A 378 -1.16 4.84 -11.45
CA GLY A 378 -0.87 4.05 -12.65
C GLY A 378 -1.24 2.56 -12.50
N ASN A 379 -2.10 2.18 -11.54
CA ASN A 379 -2.53 0.80 -11.37
C ASN A 379 -3.72 0.47 -12.29
N LEU A 380 -3.45 -0.33 -13.30
CA LEU A 380 -4.42 -0.80 -14.28
C LEU A 380 -4.99 -2.16 -13.85
N HIS A 381 -6.25 -2.40 -14.23
CA HIS A 381 -7.02 -3.63 -14.07
C HIS A 381 -7.76 -3.95 -15.38
N PRO A 382 -7.08 -4.29 -16.49
CA PRO A 382 -7.77 -4.80 -17.66
C PRO A 382 -8.43 -6.13 -17.33
N ASN A 383 -9.73 -6.25 -17.63
CA ASN A 383 -10.49 -7.47 -17.38
C ASN A 383 -10.87 -8.09 -18.71
N PHE A 384 -10.46 -9.34 -18.95
CA PHE A 384 -10.89 -10.11 -20.11
C PHE A 384 -11.97 -11.08 -19.66
N LEU A 385 -13.16 -10.98 -20.29
CA LEU A 385 -14.29 -11.85 -20.00
C LEU A 385 -14.25 -13.05 -20.95
N PHE A 386 -14.39 -14.25 -20.43
CA PHE A 386 -14.30 -15.48 -21.21
C PHE A 386 -15.09 -16.63 -20.55
N ASP A 387 -15.20 -17.75 -21.24
CA ASP A 387 -15.74 -19.00 -20.71
C ASP A 387 -14.66 -20.10 -20.82
N SER A 388 -14.06 -20.47 -19.68
CA SER A 388 -13.02 -21.50 -19.63
C SER A 388 -13.48 -22.89 -20.09
N ARG A 389 -14.80 -23.10 -20.23
CA ARG A 389 -15.38 -24.34 -20.78
C ARG A 389 -15.32 -24.38 -22.30
N GLN A 390 -15.12 -23.24 -22.97
CA GLN A 390 -14.95 -23.16 -24.41
C GLN A 390 -13.49 -23.45 -24.79
N PRO A 391 -13.23 -24.46 -25.64
CA PRO A 391 -11.86 -24.79 -26.04
C PRO A 391 -11.13 -23.59 -26.67
N GLY A 392 -9.93 -23.27 -26.16
CA GLY A 392 -9.08 -22.23 -26.72
C GLY A 392 -9.27 -20.83 -26.16
N GLU A 393 -10.36 -20.53 -25.43
CA GLU A 393 -10.57 -19.18 -24.88
C GLU A 393 -9.59 -18.84 -23.76
N LEU A 394 -9.38 -19.77 -22.82
CA LEU A 394 -8.40 -19.58 -21.75
C LEU A 394 -6.99 -19.37 -22.33
N GLU A 395 -6.60 -20.17 -23.31
CA GLU A 395 -5.29 -20.07 -23.96
C GLU A 395 -5.09 -18.72 -24.66
N LYS A 396 -6.15 -18.16 -25.26
CA LYS A 396 -6.11 -16.80 -25.83
C LYS A 396 -5.91 -15.75 -24.74
N VAL A 397 -6.70 -15.82 -23.66
CA VAL A 397 -6.60 -14.88 -22.53
C VAL A 397 -5.22 -14.94 -21.89
N GLU A 398 -4.66 -16.13 -21.66
CA GLU A 398 -3.31 -16.30 -21.11
C GLU A 398 -2.22 -15.77 -22.06
N ALA A 399 -2.40 -15.92 -23.38
CA ALA A 399 -1.47 -15.39 -24.37
C ALA A 399 -1.48 -13.85 -24.41
N ILE A 400 -2.66 -13.22 -24.37
CA ILE A 400 -2.81 -11.76 -24.25
C ILE A 400 -2.19 -11.27 -22.95
N SER A 401 -2.53 -11.92 -21.84
CA SER A 401 -2.02 -11.63 -20.50
C SER A 401 -0.49 -11.62 -20.47
N LYS A 402 0.15 -12.62 -21.08
CA LYS A 402 1.61 -12.69 -21.18
C LYS A 402 2.20 -11.51 -21.95
N ARG A 403 1.63 -11.17 -23.12
CA ARG A 403 2.09 -10.03 -23.93
C ARG A 403 1.91 -8.70 -23.20
N LEU A 404 0.76 -8.52 -22.54
CA LEU A 404 0.48 -7.34 -21.74
C LEU A 404 1.48 -7.19 -20.59
N MET A 405 1.73 -8.25 -19.82
CA MET A 405 2.71 -8.21 -18.72
C MET A 405 4.12 -7.93 -19.22
N GLN A 406 4.53 -8.50 -20.36
CA GLN A 406 5.81 -8.15 -21.00
C GLN A 406 5.89 -6.66 -21.32
N ARG A 407 4.84 -6.11 -21.96
CA ARG A 407 4.79 -4.70 -22.31
C ARG A 407 4.80 -3.79 -21.08
N VAL A 408 4.07 -4.15 -20.02
CA VAL A 408 4.08 -3.44 -18.73
C VAL A 408 5.52 -3.34 -18.19
N VAL A 409 6.27 -4.44 -18.17
CA VAL A 409 7.66 -4.43 -17.71
C VAL A 409 8.55 -3.58 -18.61
N GLU A 410 8.38 -3.66 -19.94
CA GLU A 410 9.16 -2.89 -20.92
C GLU A 410 8.99 -1.36 -20.76
N VAL A 411 7.79 -0.89 -20.43
CA VAL A 411 7.56 0.55 -20.16
C VAL A 411 8.03 0.97 -18.76
N GLY A 412 8.56 0.05 -17.96
CA GLY A 412 9.08 0.30 -16.62
C GLY A 412 8.03 0.14 -15.50
N GLY A 413 6.96 -0.60 -15.76
CA GLY A 413 5.96 -1.01 -14.78
C GLY A 413 6.35 -2.25 -13.97
N THR A 414 5.40 -2.76 -13.18
CA THR A 414 5.53 -3.98 -12.36
C THR A 414 4.25 -4.82 -12.40
N LEU A 415 4.35 -6.08 -11.95
CA LEU A 415 3.36 -7.14 -12.18
C LEU A 415 2.10 -7.05 -11.31
N SER A 416 2.14 -6.29 -10.22
CA SER A 416 1.00 -6.16 -9.30
C SER A 416 1.11 -4.90 -8.47
N GLY A 417 0.00 -4.18 -8.37
CA GLY A 417 -0.16 -3.02 -7.50
C GLY A 417 -0.89 -3.33 -6.20
N GLU A 418 -1.79 -4.32 -6.19
CA GLU A 418 -2.61 -4.61 -5.00
C GLU A 418 -3.15 -6.05 -4.84
N HIS A 419 -3.23 -6.85 -5.91
CA HIS A 419 -3.79 -8.21 -5.82
C HIS A 419 -2.75 -9.28 -5.40
N GLY A 420 -1.47 -8.93 -5.47
CA GLY A 420 -0.36 -9.87 -5.27
C GLY A 420 -0.08 -10.69 -6.51
N ILE A 421 0.74 -11.72 -6.34
CA ILE A 421 1.24 -12.60 -7.39
C ILE A 421 0.47 -13.91 -7.42
N GLY A 422 0.21 -14.48 -6.25
CA GLY A 422 -0.47 -15.77 -6.07
C GLY A 422 0.11 -16.87 -6.95
N ASN A 423 -0.75 -17.76 -7.43
CA ASN A 423 -0.38 -18.72 -8.49
C ASN A 423 -0.75 -18.22 -9.88
N ASP A 424 -1.34 -17.02 -9.98
CA ASP A 424 -1.72 -16.44 -11.26
C ASP A 424 -0.53 -15.86 -12.01
N LYS A 425 0.20 -14.95 -11.35
CA LYS A 425 1.26 -14.17 -11.99
C LYS A 425 2.65 -14.72 -11.73
N THR A 426 2.75 -15.83 -11.01
CA THR A 426 4.03 -16.39 -10.58
C THR A 426 4.98 -16.72 -11.74
N ALA A 427 4.43 -17.10 -12.90
CA ALA A 427 5.20 -17.37 -14.12
C ALA A 427 5.83 -16.10 -14.73
N TYR A 428 5.33 -14.91 -14.38
CA TYR A 428 5.81 -13.62 -14.88
C TYR A 428 6.90 -13.02 -13.99
N MET A 429 7.12 -13.53 -12.78
CA MET A 429 8.15 -13.02 -11.86
C MET A 429 9.55 -12.90 -12.48
N PRO A 430 10.01 -13.82 -13.36
CA PRO A 430 11.28 -13.68 -14.08
C PRO A 430 11.36 -12.51 -15.08
N LEU A 431 10.23 -11.87 -15.42
CA LEU A 431 10.21 -10.64 -16.21
C LEU A 431 10.79 -9.47 -15.40
N ILE A 432 10.45 -9.38 -14.10
CA ILE A 432 10.93 -8.33 -13.18
C ILE A 432 12.24 -8.73 -12.52
N PHE A 433 12.28 -9.93 -11.93
CA PHE A 433 13.43 -10.39 -11.15
C PHE A 433 14.29 -11.34 -11.97
N ARG A 434 15.56 -10.98 -12.19
CA ARG A 434 16.54 -11.80 -12.91
C ARG A 434 17.82 -11.96 -12.12
N GLY A 435 18.59 -12.99 -12.47
CA GLY A 435 19.91 -13.24 -11.89
C GLY A 435 19.88 -13.24 -10.36
N ASP A 436 20.64 -12.34 -9.75
CA ASP A 436 20.77 -12.26 -8.29
C ASP A 436 19.53 -11.71 -7.59
N THR A 437 18.80 -10.76 -8.19
CA THR A 437 17.56 -10.26 -7.57
C THR A 437 16.55 -11.38 -7.42
N LEU A 438 16.41 -12.26 -8.43
CA LEU A 438 15.56 -13.44 -8.33
C LEU A 438 16.04 -14.41 -7.24
N ARG A 439 17.36 -14.63 -7.13
CA ARG A 439 17.93 -15.47 -6.06
C ARG A 439 17.62 -14.93 -4.68
N LEU A 440 17.71 -13.62 -4.47
CA LEU A 440 17.36 -12.97 -3.20
C LEU A 440 15.88 -13.14 -2.85
N GLN A 441 15.00 -12.89 -3.82
CA GLN A 441 13.56 -13.09 -3.65
C GLN A 441 13.22 -14.56 -3.30
N LEU A 442 13.90 -15.52 -3.91
CA LEU A 442 13.75 -16.94 -3.60
C LEU A 442 14.38 -17.33 -2.25
N ALA A 443 15.40 -16.63 -1.77
CA ALA A 443 16.06 -16.94 -0.50
C ALA A 443 15.12 -16.72 0.69
N VAL A 444 14.26 -15.70 0.65
CA VAL A 444 13.31 -15.37 1.73
C VAL A 444 12.44 -16.58 2.11
N PRO A 445 11.59 -17.13 1.22
CA PRO A 445 10.75 -18.28 1.55
C PRO A 445 11.55 -19.55 1.82
N ALA A 446 12.82 -19.66 1.39
CA ALA A 446 13.64 -20.83 1.73
C ALA A 446 13.99 -20.89 3.23
N ILE A 447 14.04 -19.74 3.90
CA ILE A 447 14.31 -19.65 5.35
C ILE A 447 13.05 -20.00 6.14
N PHE A 448 11.92 -19.40 5.78
CA PHE A 448 10.68 -19.52 6.54
C PHE A 448 9.85 -20.76 6.20
N ASN A 449 9.97 -21.23 4.97
CA ASN A 449 9.15 -22.30 4.40
C ASN A 449 9.99 -23.23 3.52
N PRO A 450 11.04 -23.88 4.10
CA PRO A 450 12.05 -24.63 3.35
C PRO A 450 11.50 -25.83 2.57
N ARG A 451 10.37 -26.41 3.02
CA ARG A 451 9.71 -27.53 2.35
C ARG A 451 8.51 -27.11 1.49
N HIS A 452 8.24 -25.81 1.38
CA HIS A 452 7.08 -25.30 0.64
C HIS A 452 5.74 -25.83 1.15
N GLN A 453 5.61 -25.93 2.47
CA GLN A 453 4.42 -26.44 3.12
C GLN A 453 3.39 -25.34 3.42
N LEU A 454 3.85 -24.12 3.75
CA LEU A 454 2.98 -22.95 3.89
C LEU A 454 2.64 -22.39 2.51
N ASN A 455 1.37 -22.44 2.14
CA ASN A 455 0.79 -21.93 0.91
C ASN A 455 1.64 -22.21 -0.36
N PRO A 456 1.85 -23.48 -0.72
CA PRO A 456 2.68 -23.85 -1.87
C PRO A 456 2.21 -23.23 -3.19
N LEU A 457 3.16 -23.09 -4.13
CA LEU A 457 2.95 -22.60 -5.50
C LEU A 457 2.45 -21.15 -5.59
N LYS A 458 2.60 -20.34 -4.53
CA LYS A 458 2.34 -18.91 -4.55
C LYS A 458 3.63 -18.11 -4.62
N VAL A 459 3.54 -16.93 -5.21
CA VAL A 459 4.65 -15.99 -5.47
C VAL A 459 5.68 -16.58 -6.45
N PHE A 460 6.22 -17.77 -6.22
CA PHE A 460 7.17 -18.47 -7.10
C PHE A 460 6.75 -19.92 -7.42
N ALA A 461 6.61 -20.24 -8.71
CA ALA A 461 6.11 -21.53 -9.21
C ALA A 461 7.07 -22.71 -9.03
N SER A 462 8.37 -22.46 -8.94
CA SER A 462 9.44 -23.48 -8.97
C SER A 462 9.58 -24.30 -7.67
N ARG A 463 8.55 -24.29 -6.81
CA ARG A 463 8.62 -24.71 -5.42
C ARG A 463 7.43 -25.61 -5.08
N ARG A 464 7.52 -26.88 -5.48
CA ARG A 464 6.53 -27.95 -5.21
C ARG A 464 6.86 -28.67 -3.90
N PHE A 465 5.82 -29.02 -3.14
CA PHE A 465 5.89 -30.05 -2.09
C PHE A 465 6.06 -31.45 -2.73
N GLY A 466 6.88 -32.31 -2.14
CA GLY A 466 7.58 -33.43 -2.81
C GLY A 466 6.76 -34.46 -3.61
N ASP A 467 7.36 -34.95 -4.69
CA ASP A 467 7.00 -36.22 -5.36
C ASP A 467 7.39 -37.40 -4.46
N HIS A 468 6.46 -37.83 -3.61
CA HIS A 468 6.60 -39.06 -2.81
C HIS A 468 5.69 -40.19 -3.28
N ASN A 469 5.49 -40.29 -4.61
CA ASN A 469 5.08 -41.53 -5.25
C ASN A 469 6.25 -42.03 -6.09
N GLY A 470 6.77 -43.22 -5.77
CA GLY A 470 7.97 -43.87 -6.30
C GLY A 470 8.10 -44.10 -7.82
N ASN A 471 7.73 -43.15 -8.67
CA ASN A 471 8.07 -43.12 -10.08
C ASN A 471 9.05 -41.95 -10.31
N GLY A 472 10.33 -42.30 -10.46
CA GLY A 472 11.46 -41.37 -10.58
C GLY A 472 11.39 -40.47 -11.81
N HIS A 473 10.61 -39.40 -11.72
CA HIS A 473 10.90 -38.16 -12.43
C HIS A 473 11.54 -37.19 -11.45
N THR A 474 12.85 -37.37 -11.24
CA THR A 474 13.70 -36.28 -10.80
C THR A 474 13.64 -35.19 -11.87
N GLU A 475 12.69 -34.26 -11.78
CA GLU A 475 12.90 -32.96 -12.41
C GLU A 475 14.14 -32.38 -11.72
N THR A 476 15.23 -32.34 -12.49
CA THR A 476 16.46 -31.64 -12.13
C THR A 476 16.08 -30.29 -11.54
N PRO A 477 16.64 -29.87 -10.38
CA PRO A 477 16.42 -28.51 -9.91
C PRO A 477 16.84 -27.62 -11.05
N HIS A 478 15.89 -26.89 -11.65
CA HIS A 478 16.19 -26.04 -12.80
C HIS A 478 17.43 -25.25 -12.45
N ARG A 479 18.52 -25.54 -13.17
CA ARG A 479 19.79 -24.83 -13.02
C ARG A 479 19.40 -23.37 -13.13
N LEU A 480 19.51 -22.61 -12.03
CA LEU A 480 19.20 -21.18 -12.03
C LEU A 480 19.93 -20.62 -13.25
N PRO A 481 19.23 -19.97 -14.20
CA PRO A 481 19.83 -19.56 -15.45
C PRO A 481 21.17 -18.87 -15.16
N GLU A 482 22.22 -19.30 -15.87
CA GLU A 482 23.49 -18.59 -15.89
C GLU A 482 23.21 -17.11 -16.17
N ALA A 483 24.04 -16.23 -15.60
CA ALA A 483 23.83 -14.78 -15.52
C ALA A 483 23.55 -14.12 -16.88
N ALA A 484 22.33 -14.25 -17.37
CA ALA A 484 21.75 -13.41 -18.39
C ALA A 484 21.42 -12.07 -17.71
N ASN A 485 21.90 -10.98 -18.32
CA ASN A 485 21.90 -9.59 -17.85
C ASN A 485 21.04 -9.34 -16.61
N ALA A 486 21.70 -8.90 -15.53
CA ALA A 486 21.04 -8.39 -14.33
C ALA A 486 19.82 -7.54 -14.73
N SER A 487 18.71 -7.65 -13.99
CA SER A 487 17.60 -6.68 -14.12
C SER A 487 18.22 -5.29 -14.26
N GLU A 488 17.86 -4.55 -15.30
CA GLU A 488 18.54 -3.28 -15.57
C GLU A 488 18.54 -2.43 -14.30
N LEU A 489 19.76 -2.15 -13.81
CA LEU A 489 19.95 -1.29 -12.65
C LEU A 489 19.29 0.05 -12.93
N PHE A 490 18.77 0.69 -11.89
CA PHE A 490 18.28 2.04 -12.06
C PHE A 490 19.44 2.93 -12.52
N ARG A 491 19.23 3.68 -13.59
CA ARG A 491 20.11 4.77 -14.00
C ARG A 491 19.53 6.07 -13.44
N PRO A 492 20.33 7.11 -13.15
CA PRO A 492 19.79 8.39 -12.75
C PRO A 492 18.73 8.90 -13.74
N PHE A 493 17.57 9.28 -13.23
CA PHE A 493 16.45 9.80 -14.03
C PHE A 493 15.59 10.75 -13.19
N PHE A 494 14.76 11.55 -13.87
CA PHE A 494 13.69 12.34 -13.26
C PHE A 494 12.44 12.23 -14.12
N ASP A 495 11.34 11.75 -13.55
CA ASP A 495 10.04 11.62 -14.18
C ASP A 495 9.02 12.55 -13.48
N PRO A 496 8.67 13.69 -14.09
CA PRO A 496 7.73 14.65 -13.49
C PRO A 496 6.28 14.15 -13.52
N ILE A 497 5.93 13.25 -14.44
CA ILE A 497 4.54 12.76 -14.55
C ILE A 497 4.26 11.83 -13.38
N ASP A 498 5.20 10.93 -13.09
CA ASP A 498 5.08 10.03 -11.95
C ASP A 498 5.54 10.62 -10.62
N GLY A 499 6.26 11.75 -10.66
CA GLY A 499 6.84 12.39 -9.49
C GLY A 499 7.89 11.48 -8.86
N VAL A 500 8.78 10.90 -9.66
CA VAL A 500 9.83 10.00 -9.18
C VAL A 500 11.19 10.35 -9.77
N MET A 501 12.25 10.13 -9.00
CA MET A 501 13.63 10.33 -9.49
C MET A 501 14.58 9.27 -8.93
N CYS A 502 15.61 8.93 -9.70
CA CYS A 502 16.71 8.08 -9.23
C CYS A 502 17.96 8.93 -9.01
N VAL A 503 18.54 8.85 -7.81
CA VAL A 503 19.76 9.58 -7.41
C VAL A 503 20.72 8.68 -6.65
N PRO A 504 22.03 8.97 -6.64
CA PRO A 504 22.98 8.31 -5.76
C PRO A 504 22.54 8.38 -4.29
N ALA A 505 22.80 7.32 -3.52
CA ALA A 505 22.51 7.30 -2.07
C ALA A 505 23.35 8.35 -1.29
N GLU A 506 24.44 8.83 -1.90
CA GLU A 506 25.29 9.91 -1.38
C GLU A 506 24.77 11.32 -1.70
N SER A 507 23.72 11.47 -2.49
CA SER A 507 23.12 12.78 -2.73
C SER A 507 22.60 13.38 -1.43
N THR A 508 22.81 14.68 -1.26
CA THR A 508 22.29 15.44 -0.13
C THR A 508 20.86 15.91 -0.40
N ALA A 509 20.14 16.30 0.65
CA ALA A 509 18.82 16.91 0.47
C ALA A 509 18.89 18.23 -0.31
N GLU A 510 20.01 18.98 -0.22
CA GLU A 510 20.25 20.17 -1.03
C GLU A 510 20.39 19.85 -2.53
N ASP A 511 21.10 18.79 -2.91
CA ASP A 511 21.21 18.34 -4.31
C ASP A 511 19.84 18.02 -4.91
N ILE A 512 19.00 17.34 -4.13
CA ILE A 512 17.65 16.95 -4.54
C ILE A 512 16.76 18.17 -4.67
N HIS A 513 16.80 19.08 -3.70
CA HIS A 513 16.02 20.32 -3.74
C HIS A 513 16.40 21.16 -4.97
N ASN A 514 17.68 21.37 -5.23
CA ASN A 514 18.17 22.12 -6.40
C ASN A 514 17.73 21.48 -7.73
N THR A 515 17.58 20.16 -7.76
CA THR A 515 17.06 19.44 -8.92
C THR A 515 15.53 19.55 -9.04
N CYS A 516 14.79 19.44 -7.94
CA CYS A 516 13.33 19.34 -7.98
C CYS A 516 12.64 20.70 -8.05
N GLN A 517 13.14 21.71 -7.35
CA GLN A 517 12.47 23.00 -7.15
C GLN A 517 12.20 23.75 -8.47
N PRO A 518 13.16 23.86 -9.43
CA PRO A 518 12.89 24.48 -10.73
C PRO A 518 11.82 23.76 -11.56
N ARG A 519 11.44 22.54 -11.17
CA ARG A 519 10.49 21.67 -11.87
C ARG A 519 9.14 21.58 -11.14
N GLY A 520 8.95 22.34 -10.07
CA GLY A 520 7.71 22.34 -9.28
C GLY A 520 7.55 21.12 -8.37
N PHE A 521 8.65 20.45 -8.04
CA PHE A 521 8.66 19.29 -7.15
C PHE A 521 9.56 19.52 -5.95
N ARG A 522 9.35 18.70 -4.93
CA ARG A 522 10.22 18.57 -3.78
C ARG A 522 10.24 17.15 -3.28
N PHE A 523 11.34 16.75 -2.66
CA PHE A 523 11.32 15.60 -1.79
C PHE A 523 10.72 16.04 -0.45
N PRO A 524 9.69 15.36 0.07
CA PRO A 524 8.88 15.87 1.17
C PRO A 524 9.64 15.99 2.50
N LEU A 525 10.88 15.48 2.59
CA LEU A 525 11.56 15.22 3.86
C LEU A 525 13.00 15.72 3.83
N ILE A 526 13.34 16.67 4.70
CA ILE A 526 14.70 17.19 4.85
C ILE A 526 15.05 17.29 6.34
N LEU A 527 15.74 16.28 6.87
CA LEU A 527 16.21 16.29 8.27
C LEU A 527 17.45 17.17 8.41
N ASP A 528 18.37 17.02 7.46
CA ASP A 528 19.58 17.81 7.35
C ASP A 528 19.88 18.03 5.86
N ARG A 529 20.04 19.30 5.47
CA ARG A 529 20.27 19.69 4.08
C ARG A 529 21.59 19.18 3.52
N HIS A 530 22.60 19.01 4.37
CA HIS A 530 23.97 18.73 3.97
C HIS A 530 24.38 17.28 4.22
N ARG A 531 23.57 16.51 4.97
CA ARG A 531 23.77 15.07 5.14
C ARG A 531 23.26 14.30 3.94
N THR A 532 23.92 13.19 3.64
CA THR A 532 23.52 12.32 2.55
C THR A 532 22.20 11.62 2.88
N LEU A 533 21.46 11.20 1.85
CA LEU A 533 20.26 10.38 1.99
C LEU A 533 20.50 9.13 2.83
N ARG A 534 21.65 8.48 2.65
CA ARG A 534 22.06 7.31 3.43
C ARG A 534 22.16 7.63 4.92
N GLU A 535 22.83 8.73 5.27
CA GLU A 535 22.97 9.18 6.66
C GLU A 535 21.60 9.52 7.28
N GLN A 536 20.75 10.22 6.53
CA GLN A 536 19.41 10.61 6.99
C GLN A 536 18.48 9.42 7.23
N LEU A 537 18.50 8.43 6.33
CA LEU A 537 17.73 7.19 6.51
C LEU A 537 18.16 6.44 7.79
N SER A 538 19.46 6.37 8.01
CA SER A 538 20.04 5.68 9.18
C SER A 538 19.67 6.35 10.50
N ALA A 539 19.63 7.68 10.49
CA ALA A 539 19.27 8.49 11.66
C ALA A 539 17.77 8.45 11.97
N SER A 540 16.91 8.46 10.94
CA SER A 540 15.46 8.57 11.13
C SER A 540 14.75 7.24 11.37
N GLN A 541 15.18 6.14 10.75
CA GLN A 541 14.49 4.86 10.82
C GLN A 541 12.98 5.00 10.54
N TYR A 542 12.10 4.74 11.53
CA TYR A 542 10.63 4.87 11.43
C TYR A 542 10.10 6.21 11.89
N ALA A 543 10.95 7.10 12.41
CA ALA A 543 10.49 8.42 12.82
C ALA A 543 9.84 9.10 11.60
N PRO A 544 8.55 9.50 11.67
CA PRO A 544 7.94 10.22 10.58
C PRO A 544 8.78 11.45 10.25
N GLY A 545 9.17 11.58 8.99
CA GLY A 545 9.78 12.82 8.53
C GLY A 545 8.70 13.88 8.32
N SER A 546 7.49 13.45 7.96
CA SER A 546 6.35 14.32 7.67
C SER A 546 5.07 13.78 8.31
N SER A 547 4.25 14.69 8.84
CA SER A 547 2.88 14.37 9.29
C SER A 547 1.97 13.98 8.13
N ARG A 548 2.19 14.56 6.94
CA ARG A 548 1.40 14.30 5.73
C ARG A 548 1.89 13.11 4.91
N PHE A 549 3.21 12.91 4.81
CA PHE A 549 3.81 11.92 3.89
C PHE A 549 4.53 10.76 4.58
N GLY A 550 4.48 10.70 5.91
CA GLY A 550 4.99 9.58 6.69
C GLY A 550 6.52 9.57 6.85
N PRO A 551 7.10 8.40 7.18
CA PRO A 551 8.53 8.26 7.42
C PRO A 551 9.36 8.36 6.14
N TYR A 552 10.65 8.62 6.36
CA TYR A 552 11.65 8.78 5.31
C TYR A 552 11.70 7.59 4.37
N CYS A 553 11.78 6.39 4.94
CA CYS A 553 11.84 5.16 4.18
C CYS A 553 10.64 5.01 3.25
N ASP A 554 9.41 5.38 3.66
CA ASP A 554 8.19 5.21 2.87
C ASP A 554 8.17 6.00 1.56
N ASN A 555 9.03 7.02 1.43
CA ASN A 555 9.18 7.81 0.22
C ASN A 555 10.32 7.32 -0.70
N ILE A 556 10.92 6.16 -0.40
CA ILE A 556 11.82 5.41 -1.29
C ILE A 556 11.02 4.25 -1.89
N THR A 557 10.99 4.11 -3.22
CA THR A 557 10.23 3.06 -3.93
C THR A 557 11.11 1.96 -4.52
N GLY A 558 12.40 2.25 -4.68
CA GLY A 558 13.38 1.30 -5.20
C GLY A 558 14.81 1.75 -4.90
N MET A 559 15.76 0.85 -5.11
CA MET A 559 17.18 1.13 -4.95
C MET A 559 18.05 0.19 -5.77
N ASN A 560 19.25 0.65 -6.09
CA ASN A 560 20.35 -0.26 -6.43
C ASN A 560 21.09 -0.59 -5.13
N TRP A 561 21.37 -1.87 -4.90
CA TRP A 561 21.99 -2.36 -3.68
C TRP A 561 23.26 -3.16 -3.99
N ARG A 562 24.37 -2.80 -3.33
CA ARG A 562 25.63 -3.51 -3.44
C ARG A 562 25.68 -4.61 -2.39
N LEU A 563 25.71 -5.85 -2.84
CA LEU A 563 25.88 -7.03 -1.98
C LEU A 563 27.29 -7.11 -1.40
N PRO A 564 27.52 -7.87 -0.30
CA PRO A 564 28.84 -8.03 0.32
C PRO A 564 29.93 -8.57 -0.62
N ASN A 565 29.53 -9.29 -1.67
CA ASN A 565 30.44 -9.80 -2.71
C ASN A 565 30.74 -8.76 -3.81
N GLY A 566 30.31 -7.51 -3.65
CA GLY A 566 30.53 -6.40 -4.58
C GLY A 566 29.53 -6.30 -5.73
N ARG A 567 28.70 -7.32 -5.98
CA ARG A 567 27.68 -7.31 -7.05
C ARG A 567 26.55 -6.33 -6.72
N ILE A 568 26.03 -5.64 -7.72
CA ILE A 568 24.91 -4.70 -7.56
C ILE A 568 23.64 -5.36 -8.10
N VAL A 569 22.56 -5.23 -7.33
CA VAL A 569 21.22 -5.71 -7.68
C VAL A 569 20.20 -4.59 -7.59
N ARG A 570 19.16 -4.67 -8.41
CA ARG A 570 17.97 -3.80 -8.26
C ARG A 570 17.02 -4.41 -7.24
N ILE A 571 16.50 -3.59 -6.33
CA ILE A 571 15.50 -3.96 -5.32
C ILE A 571 14.39 -2.91 -5.31
N GLY A 572 13.13 -3.34 -5.28
CA GLY A 572 11.98 -2.44 -5.44
C GLY A 572 11.80 -1.94 -6.87
N GLU A 573 11.01 -0.89 -7.04
CA GLU A 573 10.46 -0.47 -8.33
C GLU A 573 10.55 1.04 -8.56
N ARG A 574 10.44 1.46 -9.83
CA ARG A 574 10.33 2.89 -10.16
C ARG A 574 8.93 3.47 -9.99
N VAL A 575 7.91 2.61 -9.88
CA VAL A 575 6.51 2.99 -9.71
C VAL A 575 6.18 3.21 -8.23
N VAL A 576 5.15 4.02 -7.96
CA VAL A 576 4.79 4.46 -6.60
C VAL A 576 4.01 3.41 -5.79
N LYS A 577 3.53 2.35 -6.45
CA LYS A 577 2.75 1.27 -5.85
C LYS A 577 3.26 -0.07 -6.41
N SER A 578 3.53 -1.02 -5.53
CA SER A 578 3.92 -2.39 -5.91
C SER A 578 3.65 -3.36 -4.77
N THR A 579 3.14 -4.53 -5.12
CA THR A 579 3.04 -5.72 -4.24
C THR A 579 3.76 -6.92 -4.87
N THR A 580 4.69 -6.65 -5.79
CA THR A 580 5.39 -7.69 -6.56
C THR A 580 6.54 -8.28 -5.74
N GLY A 581 6.40 -9.55 -5.36
CA GLY A 581 7.41 -10.27 -4.58
C GLY A 581 7.44 -9.85 -3.10
N TYR A 582 8.48 -10.28 -2.39
CA TYR A 582 8.67 -9.93 -0.99
C TYR A 582 9.29 -8.54 -0.86
N ASP A 583 8.86 -7.78 0.14
CA ASP A 583 9.32 -6.41 0.41
C ASP A 583 10.72 -6.37 1.05
N LEU A 584 11.71 -6.82 0.27
CA LEU A 584 13.13 -6.75 0.61
C LEU A 584 13.61 -5.30 0.72
N LEU A 585 12.95 -4.36 0.03
CA LEU A 585 13.30 -2.94 0.08
C LEU A 585 13.16 -2.42 1.51
N ARG A 586 11.97 -2.57 2.13
CA ARG A 586 11.74 -2.07 3.49
C ARG A 586 12.61 -2.77 4.51
N PHE A 587 12.83 -4.07 4.35
CA PHE A 587 13.73 -4.85 5.20
C PHE A 587 15.17 -4.28 5.21
N LEU A 588 15.73 -4.03 4.03
CA LEU A 588 17.13 -3.60 3.86
C LEU A 588 17.36 -2.13 4.22
N LEU A 589 16.38 -1.24 3.97
CA LEU A 589 16.49 0.19 4.29
C LEU A 589 16.70 0.48 5.79
N HIS A 590 16.46 -0.49 6.68
CA HIS A 590 16.55 -0.32 8.12
C HIS A 590 17.67 -1.14 8.76
N LEU A 591 18.53 -1.74 7.95
CA LEU A 591 19.73 -2.37 8.48
C LEU A 591 20.69 -1.28 8.99
N PRO A 592 21.34 -1.49 10.15
CA PRO A 592 22.37 -0.57 10.62
C PRO A 592 23.44 -0.39 9.55
N THR A 593 23.86 0.84 9.27
CA THR A 593 24.91 1.13 8.26
C THR A 593 26.25 0.45 8.54
N ASN A 594 26.48 0.01 9.77
CA ASN A 594 27.66 -0.74 10.16
C ASN A 594 27.53 -2.27 9.93
N THR A 595 26.38 -2.77 9.47
CA THR A 595 26.20 -4.19 9.13
C THR A 595 26.67 -4.49 7.71
N VAL A 596 27.98 -4.60 7.56
CA VAL A 596 28.67 -5.03 6.32
C VAL A 596 28.13 -6.40 5.81
N SER A 597 27.46 -7.17 6.67
CA SER A 597 26.92 -8.50 6.37
C SER A 597 25.85 -8.55 5.28
N PHE A 598 25.13 -7.46 5.01
CA PHE A 598 24.07 -7.43 4.00
C PHE A 598 24.36 -6.53 2.80
N GLY A 599 25.38 -5.67 2.87
CA GLY A 599 25.73 -4.75 1.82
C GLY A 599 25.31 -3.31 2.11
N GLU A 600 25.20 -2.49 1.05
CA GLU A 600 24.90 -1.07 1.17
C GLU A 600 24.08 -0.52 -0.02
N PRO A 601 23.29 0.55 0.17
CA PRO A 601 22.59 1.20 -0.93
C PRO A 601 23.58 1.97 -1.82
N VAL A 602 23.36 1.93 -3.14
CA VAL A 602 24.13 2.65 -4.15
C VAL A 602 23.34 3.84 -4.68
N ASP A 603 22.07 3.61 -5.02
CA ASP A 603 21.15 4.60 -5.56
C ASP A 603 19.78 4.43 -4.90
N PHE A 604 19.01 5.52 -4.77
CA PHE A 604 17.62 5.50 -4.36
C PHE A 604 16.71 6.02 -5.46
N VAL A 605 15.57 5.36 -5.61
CA VAL A 605 14.41 5.89 -6.34
C VAL A 605 13.47 6.54 -5.33
N LEU A 606 13.31 7.85 -5.44
CA LEU A 606 12.54 8.69 -4.53
C LEU A 606 11.18 9.04 -5.11
N ARG A 607 10.15 9.04 -4.27
CA ARG A 607 8.84 9.63 -4.55
C ARG A 607 8.84 11.10 -4.14
N LEU A 608 8.62 11.97 -5.11
CA LEU A 608 8.52 13.42 -4.98
C LEU A 608 7.08 13.86 -4.76
N ARG A 609 6.91 15.08 -4.26
CA ARG A 609 5.62 15.73 -4.06
C ARG A 609 5.60 17.07 -4.79
N PRO A 610 4.43 17.57 -5.20
CA PRO A 610 4.30 18.93 -5.70
C PRO A 610 4.86 19.92 -4.69
N ASP A 611 5.68 20.85 -5.17
CA ASP A 611 6.05 22.02 -4.39
C ASP A 611 4.95 23.06 -4.59
N SER A 612 4.15 23.27 -3.54
CA SER A 612 2.89 24.01 -3.65
C SER A 612 3.05 25.52 -3.44
N GLY A 613 4.26 26.01 -3.18
CA GLY A 613 4.51 27.43 -2.94
C GLY A 613 5.55 27.67 -1.85
N ARG A 614 5.47 28.84 -1.18
CA ARG A 614 6.39 29.19 -0.10
C ARG A 614 6.15 28.32 1.12
N GLN A 615 7.22 27.91 1.80
CA GLN A 615 7.10 27.27 3.10
C GLN A 615 6.83 28.34 4.15
N ARG A 616 5.86 28.09 5.02
CA ARG A 616 5.62 28.89 6.22
C ARG A 616 5.76 28.03 7.47
N ILE A 617 6.39 28.61 8.49
CA ILE A 617 6.50 27.98 9.81
C ILE A 617 5.75 28.85 10.80
N ALA A 618 4.71 28.30 11.41
CA ALA A 618 4.05 28.91 12.56
C ALA A 618 4.67 28.36 13.84
N VAL A 619 5.15 29.26 14.71
CA VAL A 619 5.68 28.93 16.03
C VAL A 619 4.71 29.47 17.08
N LEU A 620 4.03 28.56 17.78
CA LEU A 620 3.10 28.87 18.86
C LEU A 620 3.82 28.68 20.20
N ALA A 621 3.97 29.75 20.96
CA ALA A 621 4.71 29.77 22.22
C ALA A 621 3.87 30.36 23.37
N GLY A 622 4.00 29.78 24.55
CA GLY A 622 3.28 30.17 25.76
C GLY A 622 3.69 29.26 26.91
N GLN A 623 2.88 29.17 27.96
CA GLN A 623 3.13 28.27 29.09
C GLN A 623 3.29 26.82 28.61
N ASP A 624 4.25 26.08 29.19
CA ASP A 624 4.60 24.72 28.72
C ASP A 624 3.37 23.78 28.71
N ASP A 625 2.52 23.84 29.74
CA ASP A 625 1.26 23.06 29.82
C ASP A 625 0.28 23.44 28.69
N ALA A 626 0.19 24.72 28.35
CA ALA A 626 -0.70 25.20 27.27
C ALA A 626 -0.19 24.75 25.90
N VAL A 627 1.13 24.74 25.68
CA VAL A 627 1.75 24.19 24.47
C VAL A 627 1.47 22.69 24.35
N SER A 628 1.60 21.94 25.44
CA SER A 628 1.29 20.50 25.47
C SER A 628 -0.20 20.25 25.16
N GLN A 629 -1.11 21.02 25.75
CA GLN A 629 -2.55 20.90 25.50
C GLN A 629 -2.92 21.25 24.06
N ALA A 630 -2.30 22.29 23.48
CA ALA A 630 -2.51 22.66 22.09
C ALA A 630 -2.03 21.55 21.13
N ALA A 631 -0.88 20.92 21.41
CA ALA A 631 -0.42 19.78 20.64
C ALA A 631 -1.42 18.61 20.70
N HIS A 632 -1.91 18.25 21.90
CA HIS A 632 -2.93 17.20 22.06
C HIS A 632 -4.26 17.53 21.37
N ALA A 633 -4.65 18.81 21.32
CA ALA A 633 -5.86 19.26 20.63
C ALA A 633 -5.73 19.23 19.11
N LEU A 634 -4.53 19.47 18.58
CA LEU A 634 -4.21 19.48 17.15
C LEU A 634 -4.15 18.06 16.57
N LEU A 635 -3.53 17.11 17.28
CA LEU A 635 -3.30 15.73 16.80
C LEU A 635 -4.54 14.99 16.25
N PRO A 636 -5.72 15.03 16.90
CA PRO A 636 -6.91 14.31 16.43
C PRO A 636 -7.66 15.03 15.31
N THR A 637 -7.14 16.14 14.79
CA THR A 637 -7.81 16.90 13.72
C THR A 637 -7.38 16.45 12.35
N SER A 638 -8.26 16.63 11.36
CA SER A 638 -7.93 16.29 9.96
C SER A 638 -6.83 17.19 9.38
N TRP A 639 -6.55 18.35 10.01
CA TRP A 639 -5.44 19.26 9.67
C TRP A 639 -4.06 18.61 9.81
N MET A 640 -3.89 17.62 10.69
CA MET A 640 -2.64 16.86 10.81
C MET A 640 -2.19 16.25 9.48
N ASN A 641 -3.13 15.83 8.64
CA ASN A 641 -2.84 15.24 7.35
C ASN A 641 -2.43 16.30 6.30
N TRP A 642 -2.42 17.59 6.64
CA TRP A 642 -2.16 18.71 5.76
C TRP A 642 -0.96 19.56 6.15
N PHE A 643 -0.45 19.39 7.38
CA PHE A 643 0.85 19.93 7.78
C PHE A 643 1.98 19.08 7.22
N ASP A 644 3.07 19.71 6.79
CA ASP A 644 4.26 18.98 6.39
C ASP A 644 4.94 18.37 7.62
N ALA A 645 5.06 19.15 8.69
CA ALA A 645 5.62 18.72 9.97
C ALA A 645 4.94 19.45 11.14
N VAL A 646 4.88 18.77 12.29
CA VAL A 646 4.44 19.30 13.57
C VAL A 646 5.44 18.83 14.62
N ASP A 647 6.12 19.76 15.29
CA ASP A 647 7.18 19.47 16.25
C ASP A 647 6.96 20.26 17.55
N VAL A 648 7.17 19.60 18.69
CA VAL A 648 7.30 20.28 19.99
C VAL A 648 8.79 20.52 20.21
N ILE A 649 9.20 21.78 20.28
CA ILE A 649 10.62 22.16 20.43
C ILE A 649 10.88 22.70 21.83
N ALA A 650 12.00 22.27 22.42
CA ALA A 650 12.53 22.83 23.66
C ALA A 650 13.57 23.91 23.36
N ARG A 651 13.37 25.12 23.87
CA ARG A 651 14.33 26.25 23.76
C ARG A 651 15.41 26.09 24.82
N ASN A 652 16.68 26.21 24.41
CA ASN A 652 17.79 26.39 25.34
C ASN A 652 17.94 27.89 25.65
N PRO A 653 17.75 28.35 26.91
CA PRO A 653 17.87 29.76 27.27
C PRO A 653 19.25 30.37 26.96
N ALA A 654 20.30 29.56 26.77
CA ALA A 654 21.68 30.01 26.61
C ALA A 654 22.11 30.35 25.17
N SER A 655 21.29 30.10 24.13
CA SER A 655 21.70 30.25 22.72
C SER A 655 21.28 31.56 22.04
N SER A 656 20.76 32.55 22.79
CA SER A 656 20.08 33.73 22.27
C SER A 656 20.95 34.78 21.53
N ASN A 657 22.21 34.48 21.16
CA ASN A 657 23.13 35.54 20.72
C ASN A 657 24.01 35.26 19.48
N LYS A 658 23.68 34.31 18.59
CA LYS A 658 24.52 34.06 17.40
C LYS A 658 23.91 34.23 16.01
N ASN A 659 22.58 34.16 15.82
CA ASN A 659 22.00 34.08 14.47
C ASN A 659 20.97 35.16 14.11
N GLY A 660 20.95 36.33 14.77
CA GLY A 660 20.12 37.46 14.32
C GLY A 660 18.59 37.23 14.32
N CYS A 661 18.13 36.16 14.97
CA CYS A 661 16.71 35.90 15.16
C CYS A 661 16.19 36.85 16.25
N SER A 662 15.23 37.72 15.91
CA SER A 662 14.71 38.81 16.76
C SER A 662 13.83 38.34 17.93
N PHE A 663 14.01 37.11 18.42
CA PHE A 663 13.38 36.61 19.63
C PHE A 663 14.05 37.24 20.86
N THR A 664 13.69 38.48 21.19
CA THR A 664 14.21 39.19 22.37
C THR A 664 13.23 39.13 23.55
N ASN A 665 13.67 38.43 24.59
CA ASN A 665 13.55 38.77 26.03
C ASN A 665 12.22 38.75 26.81
N SER A 666 11.07 38.26 26.31
CA SER A 666 9.84 38.25 27.15
C SER A 666 9.19 36.90 27.46
N LEU A 667 9.67 35.77 26.90
CA LEU A 667 9.05 34.46 27.12
C LEU A 667 9.95 33.59 28.02
N SER A 668 9.51 33.35 29.26
CA SER A 668 10.17 32.48 30.25
C SER A 668 9.99 30.98 29.98
N THR A 669 9.51 30.61 28.79
CA THR A 669 8.93 29.28 28.51
C THR A 669 9.92 28.39 27.79
N ARG A 670 9.91 27.09 28.12
CA ARG A 670 10.84 26.12 27.55
C ARG A 670 10.30 25.50 26.28
N LEU A 671 8.99 25.35 26.15
CA LEU A 671 8.36 24.67 25.00
C LEU A 671 7.75 25.64 23.99
N ALA A 672 7.75 25.24 22.73
CA ALA A 672 6.95 25.84 21.66
C ALA A 672 6.49 24.76 20.67
N LEU A 673 5.33 24.98 20.05
CA LEU A 673 4.79 24.13 19.00
C LEU A 673 5.14 24.75 17.63
N ARG A 674 5.87 24.02 16.80
CA ARG A 674 6.27 24.41 15.45
C ARG A 674 5.42 23.65 14.44
N VAL A 675 4.71 24.37 13.57
CA VAL A 675 3.88 23.79 12.49
C VAL A 675 4.41 24.28 11.14
N SER A 676 4.85 23.35 10.31
CA SER A 676 5.37 23.61 8.97
C SER A 676 4.27 23.39 7.92
N VAL A 677 4.05 24.39 7.08
CA VAL A 677 3.02 24.37 6.01
C VAL A 677 3.67 24.69 4.67
N ASN A 678 3.41 23.83 3.68
CA ASN A 678 3.62 24.15 2.26
C ASN A 678 2.28 24.16 1.58
N SER A 679 1.92 25.34 1.10
CA SER A 679 0.65 25.56 0.44
C SER A 679 0.80 26.65 -0.61
N PRO A 680 -0.13 26.70 -1.57
CA PRO A 680 -0.33 27.87 -2.38
C PRO A 680 -0.56 29.12 -1.52
N GLU A 681 -0.27 30.29 -2.09
CA GLU A 681 -0.46 31.58 -1.42
C GLU A 681 -1.92 31.80 -1.03
N GLU A 682 -2.84 31.40 -1.91
CA GLU A 682 -4.27 31.48 -1.71
C GLU A 682 -4.78 30.57 -0.58
N ASP A 683 -4.11 29.46 -0.27
CA ASP A 683 -4.55 28.54 0.78
C ASP A 683 -4.11 29.01 2.18
N TRP A 684 -3.00 29.78 2.26
CA TRP A 684 -2.39 30.17 3.54
C TRP A 684 -3.36 30.84 4.53
N PRO A 685 -4.24 31.78 4.14
CA PRO A 685 -5.17 32.43 5.07
C PRO A 685 -6.03 31.44 5.88
N ARG A 686 -6.31 30.24 5.33
CA ARG A 686 -7.11 29.21 6.01
C ARG A 686 -6.29 28.50 7.08
N PHE A 687 -5.04 28.15 6.76
CA PHE A 687 -4.09 27.61 7.74
C PHE A 687 -3.83 28.61 8.88
N GLU A 688 -3.61 29.88 8.53
CA GLU A 688 -3.37 30.95 9.50
C GLU A 688 -4.58 31.20 10.40
N CYS A 689 -5.80 31.24 9.84
CA CYS A 689 -7.04 31.37 10.61
C CYS A 689 -7.17 30.23 11.65
N TRP A 690 -6.98 28.99 11.20
CA TRP A 690 -7.08 27.83 12.07
C TRP A 690 -6.00 27.81 13.18
N LEU A 691 -4.75 28.14 12.83
CA LEU A 691 -3.65 28.20 13.79
C LEU A 691 -3.82 29.36 14.80
N ASN A 692 -4.35 30.50 14.37
CA ASN A 692 -4.72 31.60 15.27
C ASN A 692 -5.81 31.17 16.25
N ALA A 693 -6.86 30.49 15.77
CA ALA A 693 -7.92 29.98 16.64
C ALA A 693 -7.39 28.99 17.69
N LEU A 694 -6.47 28.10 17.29
CA LEU A 694 -5.78 27.20 18.21
C LEU A 694 -4.93 28.00 19.24
N SER A 695 -4.20 29.01 18.77
CA SER A 695 -3.38 29.87 19.61
C SER A 695 -4.23 30.60 20.66
N ASP A 696 -5.33 31.22 20.24
CA ASP A 696 -6.25 31.95 21.10
C ASP A 696 -6.92 31.03 22.13
N GLN A 697 -7.33 29.83 21.73
CA GLN A 697 -7.94 28.84 22.61
C GLN A 697 -7.05 28.49 23.81
N PHE A 698 -5.73 28.42 23.61
CA PHE A 698 -4.76 28.02 24.63
C PHE A 698 -3.94 29.20 25.17
N GLY A 699 -4.26 30.44 24.80
CA GLY A 699 -3.52 31.64 25.25
C GLY A 699 -2.06 31.66 24.80
N LEU A 700 -1.77 31.10 23.63
CA LEU A 700 -0.44 31.08 23.02
C LEU A 700 -0.24 32.32 22.14
N THR A 701 1.01 32.68 21.90
CA THR A 701 1.40 33.67 20.88
C THR A 701 1.91 32.94 19.64
N MET A 702 1.36 33.26 18.47
CA MET A 702 1.82 32.74 17.20
C MET A 702 2.73 33.73 16.47
N ILE A 703 3.85 33.24 15.95
CA ILE A 703 4.73 33.97 15.02
C ILE A 703 4.88 33.15 13.76
N VAL A 704 4.78 33.79 12.60
CA VAL A 704 4.87 33.14 11.30
C VAL A 704 6.15 33.61 10.60
N GLU A 705 6.96 32.65 10.18
CA GLU A 705 8.12 32.88 9.33
C GLU A 705 7.86 32.35 7.93
N THR A 706 8.17 33.14 6.90
CA THR A 706 8.11 32.72 5.50
C THR A 706 9.50 32.40 5.00
N HIS A 707 9.66 31.22 4.42
CA HIS A 707 10.94 30.72 3.91
C HIS A 707 10.82 30.41 2.42
N ASP A 708 11.77 30.91 1.63
CA ASP A 708 11.87 30.60 0.20
C ASP A 708 12.39 29.18 -0.08
N ARG A 709 12.91 28.50 0.96
CA ARG A 709 13.41 27.12 0.89
C ARG A 709 12.78 26.30 2.00
N LEU A 710 12.64 24.99 1.76
CA LEU A 710 12.28 24.01 2.79
C LEU A 710 13.22 24.14 4.00
N PRO A 711 12.76 24.67 5.14
CA PRO A 711 13.57 24.75 6.36
C PRO A 711 14.07 23.35 6.70
N VAL A 712 15.31 23.24 7.19
CA VAL A 712 15.74 21.97 7.78
C VAL A 712 14.76 21.69 8.92
N ASP A 713 14.10 20.54 8.87
CA ASP A 713 13.48 19.95 10.05
C ASP A 713 14.66 19.40 10.86
N GLY A 714 15.49 20.30 11.38
CA GLY A 714 16.60 19.94 12.23
C GLY A 714 16.02 19.05 13.31
N CYS A 715 16.54 17.85 13.46
CA CYS A 715 16.03 16.89 14.43
C CYS A 715 16.03 17.58 15.80
N PRO A 716 14.89 18.04 16.37
CA PRO A 716 14.95 18.40 17.77
C PRO A 716 15.28 17.09 18.50
N ASP A 717 16.23 17.14 19.41
CA ASP A 717 16.66 15.98 20.22
C ASP A 717 15.51 15.28 20.97
N PHE A 718 14.28 15.80 20.91
CA PHE A 718 13.04 15.20 21.36
C PHE A 718 11.92 15.47 20.34
N VAL A 719 11.85 14.67 19.28
CA VAL A 719 10.67 14.64 18.42
C VAL A 719 9.65 13.67 19.01
N LEU A 720 8.55 14.21 19.55
CA LEU A 720 7.31 13.47 19.82
C LEU A 720 6.69 12.98 18.52
N LYS A 721 7.24 11.92 17.93
CA LYS A 721 6.69 11.33 16.72
C LYS A 721 6.21 9.90 17.01
N THR A 722 4.93 9.86 17.38
CA THR A 722 4.00 8.72 17.37
C THR A 722 4.23 7.55 18.32
N THR A 723 4.97 7.69 19.42
CA THR A 723 4.94 6.68 20.50
C THR A 723 4.84 7.34 21.88
N PRO A 724 3.84 7.00 22.72
CA PRO A 724 3.74 7.48 24.10
C PRO A 724 4.90 7.03 25.00
N ASP A 725 5.63 5.98 24.61
CA ASP A 725 6.58 5.28 25.47
C ASP A 725 7.97 5.96 25.52
N ARG A 726 8.17 7.07 24.80
CA ARG A 726 9.43 7.84 24.74
C ARG A 726 9.23 9.36 24.76
N VAL A 727 8.20 9.83 25.48
CA VAL A 727 8.05 11.25 25.84
C VAL A 727 9.03 11.64 26.93
#